data_AF-A0AA89BM24-F1
#
_entry.id   AF-A0AA89BM24-F1
#
_cell.length_a   1.000
_cell.length_b   1.000
_cell.length_c   1.000
_cell.angle_alpha   90.00
_cell.angle_beta   90.00
_cell.angle_gamma   90.00
#
_symmetry.space_group_name_H-M   'P 1'
#
loop_
_entity.id
_entity.type
_entity.pdbx_description
1 polymer ?
#
loop_
_entity_poly.entity_id
_entity_poly.type
_entity_poly.pdbx_seq_one_letter_code
_entity_poly.pdbx_strand_id
1 'polypeptide(L)'
;MAESYPYEELCLVSKGLYRYVSDVVGPACTVKLRRQAWELRDTFLSCCTKNDSHGMTSGSIAEGFQFKSSDLDEMGICKDALVLTETASHFSGRLKYAFLFCMETEHVSPGFTLLKCLRFDHRQYMYHFLVNRGSNIYLSSEIVRNASLDAIMSVIHGPCACNVNFGRFEHERATTLKSLAWPKEAQSFISRSHNVGWPSIEVLSDICKDGCLFVPINSKQQSCNEVIDLEWRISFSLAEKKVIHSMNHCQFLCYGLMKIFLNEVLKKIPDTGELLCSYFMKTAVFWEISENNIGWTPGNFIFKFWNVFRRVIGWVSAGYCPNFFMPEHNMFYGKIYGRLQRDLTISLISLFDEGYLCLLRCTSLYKTLSKVVAYPSLVHRISTNEDDYVSLGTIEMYRLFMIVTSISEACFNENVEAMMITILNTASLEPTSNEMLSAIKLRINIVLERLVTVLLSFHGIPHQIPSSNRLKYFFTKNSKTILRRTKTFKFQNKVNYAVISYKNGNYLELIQIVKHIKQRLQWEYYMYMAHGDADVVIEWRRQGIPLEAILKNFVIEAYKYEPSISVEDLTLESDVKKYLHGCGCLQIPTLVFLNFMLILNSARVNDILTMNEILHELKTLVQFDDCYHIFFLIRAISWEILGICQQLCGDLNGAYQSYVNALIDECTDFKEATVFRIKSLNL
;
A
#
# COMPACT_ATOMS: atom_id res chain seq x y z
N MET A 1 -11.88 22.65 36.21
CA MET A 1 -12.09 23.78 35.27
C MET A 1 -13.24 23.57 34.26
N ALA A 2 -14.19 22.65 34.50
CA ALA A 2 -15.39 22.53 33.66
C ALA A 2 -16.49 23.58 33.97
N GLU A 3 -16.25 24.50 34.91
CA GLU A 3 -17.26 25.41 35.47
C GLU A 3 -17.14 26.87 35.01
N SER A 4 -16.16 27.23 34.16
CA SER A 4 -15.90 28.63 33.79
C SER A 4 -16.41 29.07 32.42
N TYR A 5 -17.01 28.18 31.61
CA TYR A 5 -17.55 28.51 30.29
C TYR A 5 -19.02 28.07 30.17
N PRO A 6 -19.93 28.91 29.64
CA PRO A 6 -21.30 28.52 29.36
C PRO A 6 -21.34 27.30 28.43
N TYR A 7 -22.16 26.30 28.75
CA TYR A 7 -22.30 25.07 27.95
C TYR A 7 -22.59 25.33 26.47
N GLU A 8 -23.34 26.40 26.16
CA GLU A 8 -23.65 26.81 24.79
C GLU A 8 -22.41 27.24 23.99
N GLU A 9 -21.47 27.94 24.63
CA GLU A 9 -20.23 28.40 24.01
C GLU A 9 -19.31 27.21 23.71
N LEU A 10 -19.18 26.27 24.64
CA LEU A 10 -18.43 25.02 24.44
C LEU A 10 -19.03 24.15 23.32
N CYS A 11 -20.36 24.12 23.19
CA CYS A 11 -21.02 23.43 22.09
C CYS A 11 -20.67 24.04 20.72
N LEU A 12 -20.59 25.37 20.63
CA LEU A 12 -20.17 26.06 19.40
C LEU A 12 -18.70 25.78 19.06
N VAL A 13 -17.81 25.86 20.05
CA VAL A 13 -16.39 25.50 19.89
C VAL A 13 -16.25 24.05 19.44
N SER A 14 -17.01 23.12 20.04
CA SER A 14 -17.02 21.71 19.68
C SER A 14 -17.45 21.47 18.23
N LYS A 15 -18.53 22.12 17.78
CA LYS A 15 -18.99 22.03 16.39
C LYS A 15 -17.98 22.61 15.41
N GLY A 16 -17.32 23.71 15.78
CA GLY A 16 -16.23 24.31 15.01
C GLY A 16 -15.07 23.33 14.86
N LEU A 17 -14.54 22.84 15.99
CA LEU A 17 -13.45 21.86 16.02
C LEU A 17 -13.80 20.61 15.18
N TYR A 18 -15.01 20.06 15.30
CA TYR A 18 -15.47 18.93 14.48
C TYR A 18 -15.36 19.23 12.98
N ARG A 19 -15.85 20.38 12.52
CA ARG A 19 -15.81 20.76 11.11
C ARG A 19 -14.37 20.81 10.60
N TYR A 20 -13.48 21.48 11.33
CA TYR A 20 -12.10 21.65 10.89
C TYR A 20 -11.28 20.36 10.94
N VAL A 21 -11.48 19.53 11.97
CA VAL A 21 -10.87 18.20 11.98
C VAL A 21 -11.43 17.37 10.82
N SER A 22 -12.71 17.54 10.45
CA SER A 22 -13.28 16.92 9.26
C SER A 22 -12.71 17.46 7.95
N ASP A 23 -12.27 18.72 7.89
CA ASP A 23 -11.62 19.27 6.69
C ASP A 23 -10.20 18.72 6.54
N VAL A 24 -9.47 18.58 7.66
CA VAL A 24 -8.11 18.02 7.69
C VAL A 24 -8.11 16.50 7.43
N VAL A 25 -9.02 15.77 8.07
CA VAL A 25 -9.13 14.31 7.94
C VAL A 25 -9.89 13.92 6.67
N GLY A 26 -10.86 14.72 6.25
CA GLY A 26 -11.80 14.43 5.16
C GLY A 26 -13.20 14.06 5.67
N PRO A 27 -14.26 14.33 4.88
CA PRO A 27 -15.63 13.95 5.23
C PRO A 27 -15.85 12.44 5.17
N ALA A 28 -16.92 11.95 5.81
CA ALA A 28 -17.20 10.52 5.98
C ALA A 28 -17.23 9.74 4.65
N CYS A 29 -17.79 10.35 3.59
CA CYS A 29 -17.85 9.74 2.26
C CYS A 29 -16.46 9.53 1.65
N THR A 30 -15.57 10.52 1.75
CA THR A 30 -14.18 10.43 1.30
C THR A 30 -13.40 9.37 2.08
N VAL A 31 -13.56 9.32 3.41
CA VAL A 31 -12.91 8.32 4.25
C VAL A 31 -13.36 6.89 3.86
N LYS A 32 -14.67 6.68 3.66
CA LYS A 32 -15.22 5.40 3.21
C LYS A 32 -14.60 4.96 1.88
N LEU A 33 -14.44 5.88 0.93
CA LEU A 33 -13.85 5.59 -0.37
C LEU A 33 -12.37 5.21 -0.30
N ARG A 34 -11.57 5.95 0.48
CA ARG A 34 -10.16 5.62 0.69
C ARG A 34 -10.01 4.19 1.21
N ARG A 35 -10.83 3.81 2.21
CA ARG A 35 -10.86 2.45 2.78
C ARG A 35 -11.21 1.40 1.73
N GLN A 36 -12.28 1.61 0.96
CA GLN A 36 -12.69 0.69 -0.10
C GLN A 36 -11.62 0.51 -1.19
N ALA A 37 -10.88 1.57 -1.53
CA ALA A 37 -9.78 1.48 -2.50
C ALA A 37 -8.63 0.59 -2.01
N TRP A 38 -8.28 0.67 -0.72
CA TRP A 38 -7.27 -0.20 -0.12
C TRP A 38 -7.75 -1.63 0.05
N GLU A 39 -9.01 -1.85 0.45
CA GLU A 39 -9.62 -3.20 0.48
C GLU A 39 -9.64 -3.86 -0.90
N LEU A 40 -9.89 -3.08 -1.95
CA LEU A 40 -9.80 -3.53 -3.34
C LEU A 40 -8.37 -3.95 -3.70
N ARG A 41 -7.35 -3.18 -3.30
CA ARG A 41 -5.93 -3.52 -3.48
C ARG A 41 -5.58 -4.84 -2.79
N ASP A 42 -5.97 -5.01 -1.53
CA ASP A 42 -5.69 -6.23 -0.75
C ASP A 42 -6.35 -7.46 -1.40
N THR A 43 -7.65 -7.34 -1.71
CA THR A 43 -8.40 -8.41 -2.39
C THR A 43 -7.73 -8.79 -3.70
N PHE A 44 -7.28 -7.79 -4.47
CA PHE A 44 -6.58 -8.06 -5.71
C PHE A 44 -5.23 -8.76 -5.53
N LEU A 45 -4.37 -8.23 -4.65
CA LEU A 45 -3.03 -8.80 -4.42
C LEU A 45 -3.14 -10.25 -3.97
N SER A 46 -4.16 -10.58 -3.18
CA SER A 46 -4.45 -11.95 -2.77
C SER A 46 -4.67 -12.92 -3.93
N CYS A 47 -5.31 -12.46 -5.00
CA CYS A 47 -5.62 -13.25 -6.21
C CYS A 47 -4.44 -13.30 -7.18
N CYS A 48 -3.58 -12.28 -7.17
CA CYS A 48 -2.42 -12.21 -8.07
C CYS A 48 -1.22 -13.01 -7.59
N THR A 49 -0.98 -13.10 -6.29
CA THR A 49 0.14 -13.87 -5.75
C THR A 49 -0.08 -15.37 -6.00
N LYS A 50 0.64 -15.94 -6.98
CA LYS A 50 0.96 -17.38 -7.02
C LYS A 50 1.87 -17.78 -5.84
N ASN A 51 2.47 -16.80 -5.18
CA ASN A 51 3.34 -16.97 -4.02
C ASN A 51 2.56 -17.40 -2.77
N ASP A 52 3.26 -18.04 -1.85
CA ASP A 52 2.78 -18.65 -0.61
C ASP A 52 2.24 -17.65 0.43
N SER A 53 1.89 -16.41 0.06
CA SER A 53 1.40 -15.39 0.98
C SER A 53 0.26 -14.54 0.42
N HIS A 54 -0.65 -14.09 1.27
CA HIS A 54 -1.73 -13.12 1.02
C HIS A 54 -1.33 -11.75 1.58
N GLY A 55 -1.28 -10.70 0.75
CA GLY A 55 -0.99 -9.34 1.21
C GLY A 55 -2.24 -8.67 1.80
N MET A 56 -2.09 -8.07 2.99
CA MET A 56 -3.10 -7.25 3.65
C MET A 56 -2.50 -5.90 4.02
N THR A 57 -3.19 -4.80 3.74
CA THR A 57 -2.79 -3.47 4.19
C THR A 57 -3.46 -3.08 5.50
N SER A 58 -2.67 -2.51 6.39
CA SER A 58 -3.09 -1.83 7.61
C SER A 58 -2.37 -0.48 7.74
N GLY A 59 -2.41 0.13 8.92
CA GLY A 59 -1.84 1.46 9.14
C GLY A 59 -2.81 2.60 8.82
N SER A 60 -2.37 3.82 9.11
CA SER A 60 -3.19 5.04 9.04
C SER A 60 -3.79 5.27 7.66
N ILE A 61 -3.03 4.97 6.60
CA ILE A 61 -3.46 5.15 5.21
C ILE A 61 -4.63 4.20 4.89
N ALA A 62 -4.51 2.92 5.23
CA ALA A 62 -5.57 1.93 5.01
C ALA A 62 -6.80 2.18 5.91
N GLU A 63 -6.61 2.74 7.11
CA GLU A 63 -7.67 3.20 8.01
C GLU A 63 -8.46 4.42 7.48
N GLY A 64 -7.93 5.11 6.46
CA GLY A 64 -8.55 6.26 5.78
C GLY A 64 -7.99 7.63 6.15
N PHE A 65 -6.89 7.71 6.91
CA PHE A 65 -6.19 8.97 7.21
C PHE A 65 -5.17 9.35 6.15
N GLN A 66 -4.85 10.64 6.09
CA GLN A 66 -3.87 11.17 5.13
C GLN A 66 -3.04 12.32 5.69
N PHE A 67 -2.58 12.18 6.93
CA PHE A 67 -1.62 13.11 7.51
C PHE A 67 -0.25 12.92 6.86
N LYS A 68 0.62 13.93 6.97
CA LYS A 68 2.04 13.80 6.57
C LYS A 68 2.74 12.64 7.30
N SER A 69 2.29 12.33 8.52
CA SER A 69 2.77 11.23 9.35
C SER A 69 1.96 9.93 9.18
N SER A 70 1.11 9.81 8.15
CA SER A 70 0.34 8.59 7.93
C SER A 70 1.24 7.49 7.37
N ASP A 71 1.23 6.34 8.03
CA ASP A 71 1.93 5.10 7.68
C ASP A 71 1.08 4.16 6.81
N LEU A 72 1.75 3.35 6.00
CA LEU A 72 1.18 2.21 5.29
C LEU A 72 1.90 0.95 5.72
N ASP A 73 1.18 0.08 6.42
CA ASP A 73 1.69 -1.21 6.86
C ASP A 73 1.21 -2.29 5.91
N GLU A 74 2.08 -3.21 5.52
CA GLU A 74 1.73 -4.37 4.70
C GLU A 74 2.08 -5.68 5.42
N MET A 75 1.11 -6.56 5.57
CA MET A 75 1.28 -7.88 6.19
C MET A 75 1.17 -8.95 5.12
N GLY A 76 2.22 -9.74 4.94
CA GLY A 76 2.23 -10.94 4.11
C GLY A 76 1.80 -12.15 4.94
N ILE A 77 0.56 -12.62 4.77
CA ILE A 77 -0.01 -13.76 5.50
C ILE A 77 0.34 -15.07 4.78
N CYS A 78 1.16 -15.92 5.38
CA CYS A 78 1.54 -17.22 4.80
C CYS A 78 0.32 -18.13 4.58
N LYS A 79 0.17 -18.67 3.36
CA LYS A 79 -0.90 -19.56 2.90
C LYS A 79 -0.63 -21.02 3.22
N ASP A 80 0.65 -21.40 3.34
CA ASP A 80 1.08 -22.79 3.53
C ASP A 80 1.16 -23.22 4.99
N ALA A 81 0.93 -22.29 5.92
CA ALA A 81 1.05 -22.51 7.35
C ALA A 81 -0.24 -22.09 8.07
N LEU A 82 -0.64 -22.88 9.06
CA LEU A 82 -1.76 -22.57 9.94
C LEU A 82 -1.37 -22.72 11.40
N VAL A 83 -1.76 -21.75 12.23
CA VAL A 83 -1.62 -21.80 13.68
C VAL A 83 -2.93 -22.26 14.31
N LEU A 84 -2.89 -23.34 15.08
CA LEU A 84 -3.99 -23.84 15.87
C LEU A 84 -3.98 -23.17 17.24
N THR A 85 -5.11 -22.58 17.59
CA THR A 85 -5.45 -22.19 18.96
C THR A 85 -6.15 -23.37 19.65
N GLU A 86 -6.23 -23.36 20.98
CA GLU A 86 -6.96 -24.39 21.75
C GLU A 86 -8.41 -24.56 21.29
N THR A 87 -9.05 -23.45 20.92
CA THR A 87 -10.41 -23.37 20.38
C THR A 87 -10.55 -23.98 18.98
N ALA A 88 -9.46 -24.23 18.26
CA ALA A 88 -9.40 -24.70 16.87
C ALA A 88 -8.86 -26.14 16.70
N SER A 89 -8.68 -26.90 17.78
CA SER A 89 -8.12 -28.27 17.75
C SER A 89 -8.84 -29.23 16.78
N HIS A 90 -10.13 -29.01 16.52
CA HIS A 90 -10.96 -29.79 15.59
C HIS A 90 -10.68 -29.53 14.10
N PHE A 91 -9.99 -28.45 13.73
CA PHE A 91 -9.63 -28.14 12.34
C PHE A 91 -8.45 -28.98 11.82
N SER A 92 -7.71 -29.66 12.70
CA SER A 92 -6.50 -30.43 12.41
C SER A 92 -6.69 -31.55 11.37
N GLY A 93 -7.87 -32.17 11.31
CA GLY A 93 -8.12 -33.36 10.48
C GLY A 93 -8.50 -33.12 9.01
N ARG A 94 -8.82 -31.88 8.59
CA ARG A 94 -9.43 -31.60 7.27
C ARG A 94 -8.63 -30.70 6.34
N LEU A 95 -7.47 -30.20 6.76
CA LEU A 95 -6.79 -29.09 6.06
C LEU A 95 -5.40 -29.50 5.52
N LYS A 96 -5.17 -29.24 4.23
CA LYS A 96 -3.92 -29.53 3.50
C LYS A 96 -2.90 -28.38 3.60
N TYR A 97 -2.55 -27.95 4.81
CA TYR A 97 -1.44 -26.99 5.03
C TYR A 97 -0.09 -27.71 5.09
N ALA A 98 0.96 -27.14 4.49
CA ALA A 98 2.30 -27.71 4.57
C ALA A 98 2.86 -27.67 6.01
N PHE A 99 2.52 -26.63 6.77
CA PHE A 99 2.90 -26.48 8.18
C PHE A 99 1.68 -26.33 9.08
N LEU A 100 1.71 -27.02 10.23
CA LEU A 100 0.76 -26.83 11.33
C LEU A 100 1.53 -26.50 12.59
N PHE A 101 1.13 -25.40 13.23
CA PHE A 101 1.69 -24.96 14.51
C PHE A 101 0.62 -24.98 15.59
N CYS A 102 1.03 -25.19 16.84
CA CYS A 102 0.22 -25.02 18.03
C CYS A 102 0.72 -23.80 18.79
N MET A 103 -0.21 -22.96 19.22
CA MET A 103 0.05 -21.84 20.10
C MET A 103 0.27 -22.33 21.54
N GLU A 104 1.38 -21.95 22.18
CA GLU A 104 1.65 -22.18 23.62
C GLU A 104 1.82 -20.83 24.34
N THR A 105 1.07 -20.60 25.42
CA THR A 105 1.04 -19.31 26.17
C THR A 105 1.46 -19.41 27.63
N GLU A 106 1.71 -20.60 28.16
CA GLU A 106 1.91 -20.86 29.61
C GLU A 106 3.19 -20.23 30.19
N HIS A 107 4.22 -20.01 29.38
CA HIS A 107 5.55 -19.56 29.81
C HIS A 107 6.03 -18.27 29.13
N VAL A 108 5.09 -17.50 28.58
CA VAL A 108 5.37 -16.25 27.89
C VAL A 108 4.49 -15.12 28.43
N SER A 109 4.93 -13.89 28.19
CA SER A 109 4.14 -12.72 28.61
C SER A 109 2.78 -12.67 27.89
N PRO A 110 1.70 -12.19 28.55
CA PRO A 110 0.42 -11.97 27.87
C PRO A 110 0.63 -11.15 26.60
N GLY A 111 -0.06 -11.50 25.51
CA GLY A 111 0.19 -10.90 24.20
C GLY A 111 1.11 -11.71 23.28
N PHE A 112 1.88 -12.65 23.83
CA PHE A 112 2.88 -13.43 23.12
C PHE A 112 2.59 -14.94 23.20
N THR A 113 3.25 -15.70 22.33
CA THR A 113 3.15 -17.16 22.25
C THR A 113 4.42 -17.78 21.67
N LEU A 114 4.66 -19.04 21.99
CA LEU A 114 5.56 -19.92 21.23
C LEU A 114 4.75 -20.70 20.20
N LEU A 115 5.33 -20.92 19.01
CA LEU A 115 4.70 -21.68 17.94
C LEU A 115 5.35 -23.05 17.81
N LYS A 116 4.78 -24.05 18.51
CA LYS A 116 5.24 -25.44 18.46
C LYS A 116 4.81 -26.10 17.15
N CYS A 117 5.74 -26.68 16.41
CA CYS A 117 5.46 -27.36 15.16
C CYS A 117 4.87 -28.76 15.41
N LEU A 118 3.68 -29.01 14.84
CA LEU A 118 3.01 -30.32 14.89
C LEU A 118 3.19 -31.11 13.60
N ARG A 119 3.29 -30.42 12.46
CA ARG A 119 3.49 -30.98 11.12
C ARG A 119 4.27 -30.00 10.27
N PHE A 120 5.17 -30.49 9.45
CA PHE A 120 5.92 -29.71 8.46
C PHE A 120 6.13 -30.52 7.17
N ASP A 121 6.40 -29.82 6.07
CA ASP A 121 6.88 -30.41 4.81
C ASP A 121 8.34 -29.98 4.59
N HIS A 122 9.26 -30.94 4.55
CA HIS A 122 10.70 -30.70 4.37
C HIS A 122 11.06 -30.01 3.05
N ARG A 123 10.17 -30.05 2.05
CA ARG A 123 10.41 -29.44 0.73
C ARG A 123 10.15 -27.94 0.69
N GLN A 124 9.53 -27.40 1.74
CA GLN A 124 9.14 -26.01 1.81
C GLN A 124 10.18 -25.17 2.54
N TYR A 125 10.43 -23.95 2.06
CA TYR A 125 11.50 -23.07 2.55
C TYR A 125 11.40 -22.77 4.06
N MET A 126 10.17 -22.65 4.59
CA MET A 126 9.92 -22.40 6.02
C MET A 126 10.49 -23.48 6.95
N TYR A 127 10.80 -24.68 6.44
CA TYR A 127 11.46 -25.73 7.22
C TYR A 127 12.79 -25.26 7.83
N HIS A 128 13.54 -24.41 7.14
CA HIS A 128 14.82 -23.88 7.61
C HIS A 128 14.70 -22.93 8.81
N PHE A 129 13.49 -22.50 9.17
CA PHE A 129 13.23 -21.59 10.28
C PHE A 129 12.84 -22.32 11.58
N LEU A 130 12.76 -23.66 11.53
CA LEU A 130 12.43 -24.49 12.67
C LEU A 130 13.67 -24.76 13.55
N VAL A 131 13.49 -24.66 14.86
CA VAL A 131 14.54 -24.84 15.87
C VAL A 131 14.11 -25.90 16.89
N ASN A 132 15.03 -26.81 17.22
CA ASN A 132 14.81 -27.82 18.26
C ASN A 132 15.05 -27.23 19.65
N ARG A 133 14.10 -27.41 20.57
CA ARG A 133 14.26 -27.13 22.01
C ARG A 133 13.81 -28.37 22.80
N GLY A 134 14.79 -29.14 23.27
CA GLY A 134 14.54 -30.44 23.90
C GLY A 134 13.90 -31.42 22.91
N SER A 135 12.75 -31.99 23.28
CA SER A 135 11.98 -32.92 22.43
C SER A 135 10.98 -32.22 21.50
N ASN A 136 10.84 -30.89 21.59
CA ASN A 136 9.87 -30.11 20.83
C ASN A 136 10.58 -29.30 19.73
N ILE A 137 9.84 -29.02 18.66
CA ILE A 137 10.29 -28.21 17.52
C ILE A 137 9.47 -26.93 17.50
N TYR A 138 10.11 -25.78 17.38
CA TYR A 138 9.47 -24.47 17.39
C TYR A 138 9.84 -23.66 16.14
N LEU A 139 8.97 -22.75 15.72
CA LEU A 139 9.29 -21.77 14.68
C LEU A 139 9.97 -20.55 15.31
N SER A 140 11.21 -20.24 14.89
CA SER A 140 11.93 -19.07 15.38
C SER A 140 11.41 -17.79 14.75
N SER A 141 11.01 -16.83 15.59
CA SER A 141 10.62 -15.50 15.12
C SER A 141 11.83 -14.70 14.65
N GLU A 142 12.99 -14.88 15.27
CA GLU A 142 14.23 -14.21 14.90
C GLU A 142 14.71 -14.63 13.50
N ILE A 143 14.75 -15.93 13.20
CA ILE A 143 15.17 -16.42 11.88
C ILE A 143 14.22 -15.90 10.80
N VAL A 144 12.90 -15.94 11.03
CA VAL A 144 11.90 -15.42 10.08
C VAL A 144 12.09 -13.92 9.84
N ARG A 145 12.35 -13.14 10.90
CA ARG A 145 12.57 -11.69 10.80
C ARG A 145 13.85 -11.37 10.03
N ASN A 146 14.94 -12.10 10.27
CA ASN A 146 16.20 -11.91 9.58
C ASN A 146 16.14 -12.33 8.11
N ALA A 147 15.40 -13.40 7.78
CA ALA A 147 15.17 -13.81 6.38
C ALA A 147 14.39 -12.76 5.57
N SER A 148 13.71 -11.82 6.24
CA SER A 148 12.97 -10.73 5.57
C SER A 148 13.85 -9.54 5.17
N LEU A 149 15.16 -9.55 5.49
CA LEU A 149 16.13 -8.49 5.19
C LEU A 149 16.80 -8.59 3.81
N ASP A 150 16.69 -9.73 3.10
CA ASP A 150 17.47 -9.99 1.87
C ASP A 150 17.07 -9.14 0.65
N ALA A 151 16.18 -8.15 0.82
CA ALA A 151 15.87 -7.14 -0.20
C ALA A 151 16.69 -5.85 0.02
N ILE A 152 17.28 -5.33 -1.06
CA ILE A 152 18.19 -4.17 -1.09
C ILE A 152 17.65 -3.00 -0.25
N MET A 153 18.45 -2.55 0.72
CA MET A 153 18.24 -1.37 1.58
C MET A 153 17.02 -1.44 2.53
N SER A 154 16.80 -2.61 3.15
CA SER A 154 15.83 -2.75 4.25
C SER A 154 16.48 -2.69 5.64
N VAL A 155 15.81 -2.05 6.60
CA VAL A 155 16.19 -2.02 8.03
C VAL A 155 15.08 -2.67 8.84
N ILE A 156 15.42 -3.53 9.82
CA ILE A 156 14.39 -4.10 10.71
C ILE A 156 13.83 -2.99 11.61
N HIS A 157 12.52 -2.76 11.52
CA HIS A 157 11.77 -1.93 12.45
C HIS A 157 10.63 -2.75 13.08
N GLY A 158 10.78 -3.14 14.35
CA GLY A 158 9.81 -4.00 15.02
C GLY A 158 9.67 -5.39 14.37
N PRO A 159 8.46 -5.86 14.02
CA PRO A 159 8.26 -7.11 13.30
C PRO A 159 8.50 -6.99 11.78
N CYS A 160 8.79 -5.78 11.28
CA CYS A 160 8.79 -5.45 9.87
C CYS A 160 10.21 -5.26 9.33
N ALA A 161 10.39 -5.54 8.04
CA ALA A 161 11.47 -4.95 7.24
C ALA A 161 10.95 -3.62 6.66
N CYS A 162 11.65 -2.53 6.93
CA CYS A 162 11.33 -1.19 6.44
C CYS A 162 12.19 -0.87 5.21
N ASN A 163 11.57 -0.56 4.07
CA ASN A 163 12.28 -0.11 2.86
C ASN A 163 12.42 1.42 2.88
N VAL A 164 13.66 1.93 2.86
CA VAL A 164 13.94 3.36 3.05
C VAL A 164 13.76 4.19 1.77
N ASN A 165 13.65 3.56 0.58
CA ASN A 165 13.90 4.24 -0.70
C ASN A 165 12.73 4.40 -1.69
N PHE A 166 11.49 3.99 -1.37
CA PHE A 166 10.37 4.09 -2.31
C PHE A 166 9.59 5.42 -2.29
N GLY A 167 10.19 6.52 -1.80
CA GLY A 167 9.61 7.87 -1.86
C GLY A 167 8.35 8.10 -1.00
N ARG A 168 8.27 9.32 -0.41
CA ARG A 168 7.22 9.93 0.43
C ARG A 168 6.60 9.13 1.62
N PHE A 169 6.60 7.80 1.66
CA PHE A 169 5.97 7.00 2.72
C PHE A 169 6.93 5.93 3.29
N GLU A 170 6.88 5.74 4.61
CA GLU A 170 7.50 4.60 5.29
C GLU A 170 6.70 3.33 4.93
N HIS A 171 7.32 2.40 4.21
CA HIS A 171 6.69 1.14 3.81
C HIS A 171 7.24 -0.01 4.68
N GLU A 172 6.43 -0.47 5.63
CA GLU A 172 6.76 -1.58 6.51
C GLU A 172 6.13 -2.88 6.01
N ARG A 173 6.93 -3.95 5.80
CA ARG A 173 6.41 -5.27 5.47
C ARG A 173 6.71 -6.29 6.57
N ALA A 174 5.68 -6.95 7.08
CA ALA A 174 5.79 -8.05 8.05
C ALA A 174 5.37 -9.39 7.42
N THR A 175 6.15 -10.45 7.66
CA THR A 175 5.78 -11.84 7.36
C THR A 175 4.96 -12.40 8.51
N THR A 176 3.78 -12.95 8.25
CA THR A 176 2.79 -13.25 9.30
C THR A 176 2.12 -14.60 9.10
N LEU A 177 1.72 -15.24 10.21
CA LEU A 177 0.95 -16.48 10.20
C LEU A 177 -0.48 -16.22 10.64
N LYS A 178 -1.40 -17.11 10.26
CA LYS A 178 -2.82 -16.96 10.56
C LYS A 178 -3.35 -18.14 11.37
N SER A 179 -4.25 -17.84 12.31
CA SER A 179 -5.22 -18.81 12.82
C SER A 179 -6.61 -18.52 12.27
N LEU A 180 -7.42 -19.57 12.10
CA LEU A 180 -8.84 -19.44 11.72
C LEU A 180 -9.75 -19.18 12.93
N ALA A 181 -9.21 -19.24 14.15
CA ALA A 181 -9.97 -18.98 15.37
C ALA A 181 -9.26 -17.98 16.27
N TRP A 182 -10.02 -17.47 17.23
CA TRP A 182 -9.51 -16.58 18.27
C TRP A 182 -8.91 -17.38 19.43
N PRO A 183 -7.83 -16.87 20.04
CA PRO A 183 -7.23 -17.48 21.23
C PRO A 183 -8.15 -17.28 22.44
N LYS A 184 -8.11 -18.21 23.41
CA LYS A 184 -8.94 -18.14 24.63
C LYS A 184 -8.67 -16.86 25.43
N GLU A 185 -7.43 -16.37 25.34
CA GLU A 185 -6.92 -15.17 25.98
C GLU A 185 -7.67 -13.91 25.52
N ALA A 186 -8.26 -13.94 24.32
CA ALA A 186 -9.05 -12.84 23.77
C ALA A 186 -10.57 -13.04 23.88
N GLN A 187 -11.02 -14.09 24.57
CA GLN A 187 -12.45 -14.38 24.73
C GLN A 187 -13.19 -13.27 25.49
N SER A 188 -12.49 -12.57 26.39
CA SER A 188 -13.02 -11.42 27.14
C SER A 188 -13.45 -10.27 26.22
N PHE A 189 -12.80 -10.07 25.08
CA PHE A 189 -13.23 -9.09 24.08
C PHE A 189 -14.58 -9.47 23.46
N ILE A 190 -14.76 -10.73 23.09
CA ILE A 190 -15.99 -11.21 22.46
C ILE A 190 -17.17 -11.05 23.42
N SER A 191 -17.02 -11.49 24.68
CA SER A 191 -18.09 -11.39 25.69
C SER A 191 -18.43 -9.93 26.03
N ARG A 192 -17.42 -9.06 26.21
CA ARG A 192 -17.64 -7.63 26.48
C ARG A 192 -18.34 -6.95 25.32
N SER A 193 -17.89 -7.19 24.09
CA SER A 193 -18.49 -6.58 22.89
C SER A 193 -19.94 -6.99 22.71
N HIS A 194 -20.26 -8.27 22.95
CA HIS A 194 -21.63 -8.78 22.91
C HIS A 194 -22.53 -8.10 23.96
N ASN A 195 -22.04 -7.92 25.19
CA ASN A 195 -22.81 -7.31 26.28
C ASN A 195 -23.04 -5.81 26.05
N VAL A 196 -22.05 -5.11 25.52
CA VAL A 196 -22.10 -3.67 25.25
C VAL A 196 -22.87 -3.36 23.96
N GLY A 197 -22.91 -4.30 23.01
CA GLY A 197 -23.47 -4.09 21.68
C GLY A 197 -22.58 -3.22 20.78
N TRP A 198 -21.28 -3.14 21.06
CA TRP A 198 -20.31 -2.47 20.18
C TRP A 198 -19.01 -3.30 20.05
N PRO A 199 -18.51 -3.54 18.83
CA PRO A 199 -19.14 -3.21 17.55
C PRO A 199 -20.45 -4.00 17.34
N SER A 200 -21.18 -3.74 16.24
CA SER A 200 -22.44 -4.45 15.97
C SER A 200 -22.22 -5.97 15.88
N ILE A 201 -23.27 -6.76 16.09
CA ILE A 201 -23.18 -8.23 16.09
C ILE A 201 -22.67 -8.75 14.74
N GLU A 202 -23.02 -8.10 13.64
CA GLU A 202 -22.54 -8.46 12.29
C GLU A 202 -21.03 -8.24 12.18
N VAL A 203 -20.54 -7.08 12.62
CA VAL A 203 -19.10 -6.76 12.63
C VAL A 203 -18.34 -7.70 13.57
N LEU A 204 -18.89 -7.98 14.76
CA LEU A 204 -18.29 -8.91 15.71
C LEU A 204 -18.22 -10.33 15.13
N SER A 205 -19.27 -10.79 14.45
CA SER A 205 -19.30 -12.08 13.75
C SER A 205 -18.19 -12.16 12.70
N ASP A 206 -18.03 -11.09 11.91
CA ASP A 206 -17.01 -11.02 10.87
C ASP A 206 -15.59 -10.91 11.43
N ILE A 207 -15.40 -10.26 12.58
CA ILE A 207 -14.13 -10.24 13.31
C ILE A 207 -13.76 -11.65 13.78
N CYS A 208 -14.72 -12.38 14.36
CA CYS A 208 -14.50 -13.75 14.84
C CYS A 208 -14.17 -14.73 13.69
N LYS A 209 -14.84 -14.61 12.54
CA LYS A 209 -14.60 -15.45 11.35
C LYS A 209 -13.20 -15.28 10.77
N ASP A 210 -12.63 -14.08 10.87
CA ASP A 210 -11.30 -13.80 10.31
C ASP A 210 -10.16 -14.43 11.10
N GLY A 211 -10.41 -14.84 12.36
CA GLY A 211 -9.40 -15.36 13.26
C GLY A 211 -8.42 -14.28 13.74
N CYS A 212 -7.17 -14.66 13.96
CA CYS A 212 -6.10 -13.76 14.40
C CYS A 212 -4.78 -14.04 13.66
N LEU A 213 -3.83 -13.10 13.78
CA LEU A 213 -2.53 -13.17 13.13
C LEU A 213 -1.40 -13.32 14.17
N PHE A 214 -0.24 -13.77 13.71
CA PHE A 214 0.98 -13.91 14.51
C PHE A 214 2.12 -13.22 13.78
N VAL A 215 2.82 -12.33 14.48
CA VAL A 215 3.92 -11.54 13.91
C VAL A 215 5.25 -11.86 14.62
N PRO A 216 6.38 -11.93 13.88
CA PRO A 216 7.67 -12.37 14.40
C PRO A 216 8.36 -11.24 15.17
N ILE A 217 7.92 -11.02 16.40
CA ILE A 217 8.56 -10.09 17.33
C ILE A 217 8.50 -10.66 18.73
N ASN A 218 9.63 -10.53 19.42
CA ASN A 218 9.76 -10.95 20.79
C ASN A 218 9.23 -9.91 21.77
N SER A 219 8.87 -10.37 22.96
CA SER A 219 8.67 -9.48 24.08
C SER A 219 10.06 -8.97 24.43
N LYS A 220 10.34 -7.68 24.20
CA LYS A 220 11.60 -7.02 24.64
C LYS A 220 11.80 -7.05 26.17
N GLN A 221 10.95 -7.80 26.88
CA GLN A 221 10.62 -7.67 28.29
C GLN A 221 11.34 -8.70 29.17
N GLN A 222 12.08 -9.66 28.61
CA GLN A 222 12.87 -10.62 29.40
C GLN A 222 14.21 -10.95 28.71
N SER A 223 15.23 -10.10 28.87
CA SER A 223 16.60 -10.37 28.42
C SER A 223 17.26 -11.63 29.04
N CYS A 224 16.54 -12.36 29.90
CA CYS A 224 17.01 -13.53 30.64
C CYS A 224 16.28 -14.84 30.28
N ASN A 225 15.36 -14.86 29.29
CA ASN A 225 14.67 -16.09 28.88
C ASN A 225 15.37 -16.78 27.70
N GLU A 226 15.62 -18.08 27.83
CA GLU A 226 16.23 -18.95 26.80
C GLU A 226 15.38 -19.11 25.51
N VAL A 227 14.18 -18.53 25.46
CA VAL A 227 13.19 -18.69 24.37
C VAL A 227 12.81 -17.37 23.69
N ILE A 228 13.50 -16.27 23.98
CA ILE A 228 13.15 -14.94 23.44
C ILE A 228 13.25 -14.87 21.90
N ASP A 229 14.10 -15.69 21.29
CA ASP A 229 14.27 -15.85 19.83
C ASP A 229 13.12 -16.63 19.16
N LEU A 230 12.23 -17.21 19.98
CA LEU A 230 11.09 -18.03 19.57
C LEU A 230 9.74 -17.36 19.82
N GLU A 231 9.70 -16.20 20.50
CA GLU A 231 8.44 -15.52 20.83
C GLU A 231 7.80 -14.87 19.61
N TRP A 232 6.50 -15.09 19.45
CA TRP A 232 5.64 -14.45 18.46
C TRP A 232 4.59 -13.60 19.18
N ARG A 233 4.25 -12.44 18.62
CA ARG A 233 3.17 -11.60 19.15
C ARG A 233 1.85 -11.92 18.46
N ILE A 234 0.79 -12.09 19.23
CA ILE A 234 -0.58 -12.21 18.71
C ILE A 234 -1.01 -10.83 18.21
N SER A 235 -1.48 -10.76 16.97
CA SER A 235 -1.90 -9.53 16.31
C SER A 235 -3.37 -9.59 15.90
N PHE A 236 -4.08 -8.50 16.20
CA PHE A 236 -5.48 -8.31 15.85
C PHE A 236 -5.67 -7.25 14.75
N SER A 237 -4.66 -6.99 13.91
CA SER A 237 -4.73 -5.98 12.85
C SER A 237 -5.96 -6.11 11.93
N LEU A 238 -6.40 -7.34 11.63
CA LEU A 238 -7.65 -7.61 10.90
C LEU A 238 -8.88 -7.09 11.67
N ALA A 239 -8.96 -7.40 12.96
CA ALA A 239 -10.06 -6.98 13.82
C ALA A 239 -10.06 -5.46 14.03
N GLU A 240 -8.89 -4.87 14.25
CA GLU A 240 -8.69 -3.42 14.39
C GLU A 240 -9.24 -2.68 13.17
N LYS A 241 -8.89 -3.13 11.96
CA LYS A 241 -9.38 -2.55 10.70
C LYS A 241 -10.91 -2.55 10.68
N LYS A 242 -11.55 -3.69 10.99
CA LYS A 242 -13.03 -3.79 11.03
C LYS A 242 -13.67 -2.91 12.11
N VAL A 243 -13.08 -2.85 13.31
CA VAL A 243 -13.56 -1.98 14.40
C VAL A 243 -13.48 -0.51 13.97
N ILE A 244 -12.38 -0.07 13.37
CA ILE A 244 -12.22 1.30 12.86
C ILE A 244 -13.20 1.59 11.73
N HIS A 245 -13.43 0.63 10.84
CA HIS A 245 -14.38 0.78 9.73
C HIS A 245 -15.82 0.89 10.23
N SER A 246 -16.15 0.33 11.40
CA SER A 246 -17.46 0.43 12.05
C SER A 246 -17.72 1.72 12.83
N MET A 247 -16.70 2.56 13.05
CA MET A 247 -16.86 3.84 13.76
C MET A 247 -17.76 4.80 12.98
N ASN A 248 -18.57 5.56 13.71
CA ASN A 248 -19.21 6.74 13.12
C ASN A 248 -18.16 7.84 12.86
N HIS A 249 -18.51 8.85 12.06
CA HIS A 249 -17.55 9.87 11.65
C HIS A 249 -16.99 10.67 12.84
N CYS A 250 -17.81 10.99 13.84
CA CYS A 250 -17.37 11.71 15.04
C CYS A 250 -16.32 10.93 15.85
N GLN A 251 -16.51 9.61 16.00
CA GLN A 251 -15.54 8.70 16.61
C GLN A 251 -14.23 8.66 15.82
N PHE A 252 -14.32 8.51 14.49
CA PHE A 252 -13.15 8.47 13.62
C PHE A 252 -12.35 9.79 13.62
N LEU A 253 -13.04 10.94 13.57
CA LEU A 253 -12.39 12.24 13.70
C LEU A 253 -11.72 12.44 15.06
N CYS A 254 -12.30 11.90 16.14
CA CYS A 254 -11.68 11.98 17.46
C CYS A 254 -10.38 11.17 17.50
N TYR A 255 -10.37 9.98 16.89
CA TYR A 255 -9.13 9.22 16.68
C TYR A 255 -8.10 10.01 15.86
N GLY A 256 -8.52 10.66 14.76
CA GLY A 256 -7.66 11.56 13.99
C GLY A 256 -7.08 12.70 14.83
N LEU A 257 -7.91 13.36 15.64
CA LEU A 257 -7.50 14.44 16.53
C LEU A 257 -6.48 13.97 17.57
N MET A 258 -6.69 12.79 18.17
CA MET A 258 -5.71 12.19 19.10
C MET A 258 -4.36 11.93 18.41
N LYS A 259 -4.34 11.52 17.14
CA LYS A 259 -3.09 11.33 16.37
C LYS A 259 -2.38 12.65 16.08
N ILE A 260 -3.13 13.68 15.68
CA ILE A 260 -2.60 15.03 15.47
C ILE A 260 -1.99 15.54 16.79
N PHE A 261 -2.74 15.44 17.89
CA PHE A 261 -2.28 15.88 19.20
C PHE A 261 -1.03 15.11 19.67
N LEU A 262 -0.99 13.79 19.47
CA LEU A 262 0.20 12.99 19.72
C LEU A 262 1.42 13.51 18.94
N ASN A 263 1.31 13.66 17.62
CA ASN A 263 2.46 13.97 16.78
C ASN A 263 2.91 15.43 16.90
N GLU A 264 1.99 16.37 17.08
CA GLU A 264 2.31 17.80 17.06
C GLU A 264 2.55 18.38 18.45
N VAL A 265 2.07 17.72 19.51
CA VAL A 265 2.18 18.20 20.89
C VAL A 265 2.92 17.19 21.77
N LEU A 266 2.39 15.96 21.93
CA LEU A 266 2.94 15.02 22.91
C LEU A 266 4.35 14.54 22.56
N LYS A 267 4.63 14.25 21.28
CA LYS A 267 5.97 13.87 20.81
C LYS A 267 7.02 14.99 20.93
N LYS A 268 6.59 16.23 21.14
CA LYS A 268 7.47 17.38 21.34
C LYS A 268 7.77 17.66 22.82
N ILE A 269 7.21 16.87 23.73
CA ILE A 269 7.54 16.97 25.16
C ILE A 269 8.97 16.42 25.35
N PRO A 270 9.90 17.21 25.92
CA PRO A 270 11.26 16.75 26.18
C PRO A 270 11.30 15.45 26.99
N ASP A 271 12.29 14.60 26.71
CA ASP A 271 12.62 13.34 27.41
C ASP A 271 11.54 12.23 27.42
N THR A 272 10.28 12.57 27.10
CA THR A 272 9.13 11.66 27.21
C THR A 272 8.33 11.54 25.92
N GLY A 273 8.65 12.35 24.90
CA GLY A 273 7.90 12.41 23.63
C GLY A 273 7.83 11.09 22.87
N GLU A 274 8.84 10.22 22.98
CA GLU A 274 8.86 8.91 22.31
C GLU A 274 8.14 7.80 23.08
N LEU A 275 7.71 8.03 24.32
CA LEU A 275 7.08 7.01 25.16
C LEU A 275 5.67 6.64 24.69
N LEU A 276 4.99 7.54 23.99
CA LEU A 276 3.63 7.33 23.49
C LEU A 276 3.63 7.14 21.97
N CYS A 277 2.78 6.22 21.48
CA CYS A 277 2.60 5.97 20.06
C CYS A 277 1.12 5.99 19.64
N SER A 278 0.88 5.96 18.32
CA SER A 278 -0.46 6.01 17.72
C SER A 278 -1.34 4.84 18.16
N TYR A 279 -0.74 3.69 18.45
CA TYR A 279 -1.45 2.50 18.92
C TYR A 279 -2.13 2.69 20.29
N PHE A 280 -1.48 3.43 21.20
CA PHE A 280 -2.07 3.75 22.51
C PHE A 280 -3.27 4.70 22.35
N MET A 281 -3.17 5.66 21.43
CA MET A 281 -4.26 6.58 21.12
C MET A 281 -5.46 5.83 20.51
N LYS A 282 -5.19 4.94 19.55
CA LYS A 282 -6.20 4.06 18.95
C LYS A 282 -6.92 3.23 20.03
N THR A 283 -6.13 2.61 20.92
CA THR A 283 -6.65 1.79 22.02
C THR A 283 -7.50 2.60 22.99
N ALA A 284 -7.08 3.81 23.37
CA ALA A 284 -7.85 4.70 24.24
C ALA A 284 -9.21 5.06 23.64
N VAL A 285 -9.26 5.30 22.32
CA VAL A 285 -10.51 5.56 21.60
C VAL A 285 -11.41 4.33 21.59
N PHE A 286 -10.89 3.13 21.32
CA PHE A 286 -11.69 1.90 21.36
C PHE A 286 -12.35 1.68 22.71
N TRP A 287 -11.59 1.82 23.81
CA TRP A 287 -12.11 1.69 25.16
C TRP A 287 -13.18 2.75 25.46
N GLU A 288 -12.94 4.01 25.10
CA GLU A 288 -13.92 5.09 25.30
C GLU A 288 -15.21 4.87 24.51
N ILE A 289 -15.12 4.35 23.29
CA ILE A 289 -16.32 4.01 22.51
C ILE A 289 -17.06 2.84 23.15
N SER A 290 -16.35 1.79 23.55
CA SER A 290 -16.99 0.61 24.15
C SER A 290 -17.71 0.94 25.46
N GLU A 291 -17.17 1.84 26.28
CA GLU A 291 -17.79 2.20 27.56
C GLU A 291 -18.82 3.33 27.41
N ASN A 292 -18.60 4.26 26.47
CA ASN A 292 -19.38 5.49 26.32
C ASN A 292 -19.80 5.74 24.86
N ASN A 293 -20.46 4.76 24.22
CA ASN A 293 -20.86 4.81 22.80
C ASN A 293 -21.96 5.84 22.47
N ILE A 294 -22.60 6.44 23.46
CA ILE A 294 -23.68 7.43 23.27
C ILE A 294 -23.10 8.84 23.17
N GLY A 295 -23.72 9.69 22.35
CA GLY A 295 -23.45 11.13 22.33
C GLY A 295 -22.19 11.55 21.57
N TRP A 296 -21.68 10.71 20.66
CA TRP A 296 -20.64 11.06 19.70
C TRP A 296 -21.21 11.94 18.58
N THR A 297 -21.46 13.21 18.89
CA THR A 297 -22.03 14.21 17.98
C THR A 297 -21.09 15.42 17.84
N PRO A 298 -21.23 16.24 16.79
CA PRO A 298 -20.41 17.45 16.63
C PRO A 298 -20.46 18.40 17.84
N GLY A 299 -21.62 18.50 18.51
CA GLY A 299 -21.79 19.34 19.71
C GLY A 299 -21.04 18.83 20.94
N ASN A 300 -20.73 17.53 20.99
CA ASN A 300 -20.04 16.90 22.12
C ASN A 300 -18.60 16.47 21.79
N PHE A 301 -18.14 16.71 20.57
CA PHE A 301 -16.85 16.27 20.05
C PHE A 301 -15.67 16.60 20.96
N ILE A 302 -15.60 17.83 21.50
CA ILE A 302 -14.50 18.23 22.39
C ILE A 302 -14.51 17.48 23.73
N PHE A 303 -15.69 17.19 24.27
CA PHE A 303 -15.82 16.40 25.49
C PHE A 303 -15.39 14.95 25.26
N LYS A 304 -15.70 14.39 24.10
CA LYS A 304 -15.23 13.05 23.72
C LYS A 304 -13.72 12.99 23.62
N PHE A 305 -13.08 14.01 23.02
CA PHE A 305 -11.62 14.14 23.04
C PHE A 305 -11.07 14.16 24.48
N TRP A 306 -11.68 14.91 25.40
CA TRP A 306 -11.24 14.93 26.81
C TRP A 306 -11.40 13.63 27.54
N ASN A 307 -12.48 12.89 27.32
CA ASN A 307 -12.62 11.59 27.96
C ASN A 307 -11.49 10.64 27.51
N VAL A 308 -11.17 10.63 26.21
CA VAL A 308 -10.05 9.85 25.69
C VAL A 308 -8.72 10.33 26.27
N PHE A 309 -8.46 11.64 26.30
CA PHE A 309 -7.21 12.17 26.82
C PHE A 309 -7.04 11.91 28.32
N ARG A 310 -8.11 12.08 29.11
CA ARG A 310 -8.14 11.74 30.54
C ARG A 310 -7.84 10.26 30.77
N ARG A 311 -8.35 9.37 29.92
CA ARG A 311 -8.06 7.93 29.98
C ARG A 311 -6.57 7.66 29.78
N VAL A 312 -5.94 8.30 28.78
CA VAL A 312 -4.50 8.19 28.56
C VAL A 312 -3.72 8.65 29.80
N ILE A 313 -4.09 9.79 30.40
CA ILE A 313 -3.47 10.29 31.63
C ILE A 313 -3.60 9.28 32.76
N GLY A 314 -4.79 8.70 32.96
CA GLY A 314 -5.04 7.67 33.96
C GLY A 314 -4.15 6.44 33.78
N TRP A 315 -4.03 5.94 32.54
CA TRP A 315 -3.17 4.80 32.22
C TRP A 315 -1.69 5.10 32.43
N VAL A 316 -1.20 6.28 32.03
CA VAL A 316 0.21 6.67 32.24
C VAL A 316 0.48 6.76 33.74
N SER A 317 -0.41 7.41 34.49
CA SER A 317 -0.28 7.56 35.95
C SER A 317 -0.29 6.21 36.67
N ALA A 318 -1.04 5.23 36.18
CA ALA A 318 -1.07 3.87 36.70
C ALA A 318 0.08 2.98 36.17
N GLY A 319 0.77 3.38 35.09
CA GLY A 319 1.77 2.52 34.41
C GLY A 319 1.12 1.32 33.72
N TYR A 320 -0.17 1.41 33.40
CA TYR A 320 -0.97 0.30 32.90
C TYR A 320 -1.87 0.73 31.75
N CYS A 321 -1.57 0.26 30.54
CA CYS A 321 -2.38 0.46 29.35
C CYS A 321 -2.88 -0.91 28.84
N PRO A 322 -4.15 -1.28 29.09
CA PRO A 322 -4.69 -2.56 28.67
C PRO A 322 -4.86 -2.61 27.16
N ASN A 323 -4.36 -3.66 26.51
CA ASN A 323 -4.72 -3.93 25.13
C ASN A 323 -6.25 -4.12 25.01
N PHE A 324 -6.83 -3.59 23.92
CA PHE A 324 -8.28 -3.64 23.76
C PHE A 324 -8.83 -5.06 23.61
N PHE A 325 -8.11 -5.95 22.94
CA PHE A 325 -8.55 -7.32 22.68
C PHE A 325 -8.13 -8.30 23.79
N MET A 326 -6.99 -8.04 24.44
CA MET A 326 -6.45 -8.84 25.55
C MET A 326 -6.06 -7.93 26.73
N PRO A 327 -6.99 -7.54 27.61
CA PRO A 327 -6.76 -6.54 28.66
C PRO A 327 -5.60 -6.82 29.62
N GLU A 328 -5.24 -8.10 29.78
CA GLU A 328 -4.12 -8.59 30.58
C GLU A 328 -2.76 -8.25 29.95
N HIS A 329 -2.71 -7.99 28.64
CA HIS A 329 -1.53 -7.50 27.94
C HIS A 329 -1.34 -5.99 28.20
N ASN A 330 -0.58 -5.66 29.26
CA ASN A 330 -0.18 -4.28 29.56
C ASN A 330 0.86 -3.78 28.56
N MET A 331 0.47 -2.85 27.70
CA MET A 331 1.32 -2.33 26.63
C MET A 331 2.35 -1.28 27.10
N PHE A 332 2.22 -0.79 28.35
CA PHE A 332 3.19 0.12 28.99
C PHE A 332 4.29 -0.61 29.75
N TYR A 333 4.12 -1.92 29.96
CA TYR A 333 5.06 -2.73 30.72
C TYR A 333 6.49 -2.63 30.14
N GLY A 334 7.46 -2.34 31.00
CA GLY A 334 8.87 -2.15 30.62
C GLY A 334 9.18 -0.86 29.84
N LYS A 335 8.18 -0.01 29.55
CA LYS A 335 8.37 1.25 28.79
C LYS A 335 8.09 2.49 29.64
N ILE A 336 6.98 2.49 30.37
CA ILE A 336 6.52 3.65 31.14
C ILE A 336 6.49 3.25 32.61
N TYR A 337 7.58 3.55 33.32
CA TYR A 337 7.74 3.28 34.74
C TYR A 337 8.71 4.28 35.40
N GLY A 338 8.71 4.35 36.74
CA GLY A 338 9.70 5.11 37.49
C GLY A 338 9.65 6.62 37.20
N ARG A 339 10.82 7.22 36.94
CA ARG A 339 10.94 8.67 36.68
C ARG A 339 10.21 9.09 35.41
N LEU A 340 10.39 8.35 34.31
CA LEU A 340 9.76 8.64 33.02
C LEU A 340 8.23 8.68 33.11
N GLN A 341 7.65 7.77 33.89
CA GLN A 341 6.21 7.75 34.17
C GLN A 341 5.76 9.03 34.89
N ARG A 342 6.46 9.43 35.96
CA ARG A 342 6.09 10.64 36.73
C ARG A 342 6.19 11.90 35.89
N ASP A 343 7.30 12.07 35.17
CA ASP A 343 7.58 13.25 34.36
C ASP A 343 6.56 13.37 33.22
N LEU A 344 6.20 12.25 32.57
CA LEU A 344 5.14 12.20 31.57
C LEU A 344 3.77 12.52 32.19
N THR A 345 3.40 11.91 33.33
CA THR A 345 2.13 12.20 34.03
C THR A 345 1.98 13.69 34.33
N ILE A 346 3.00 14.33 34.90
CA ILE A 346 2.98 15.76 35.22
C ILE A 346 2.74 16.59 33.95
N SER A 347 3.46 16.26 32.87
CA SER A 347 3.35 16.97 31.59
C SER A 347 1.95 16.84 30.98
N LEU A 348 1.36 15.64 31.02
CA LEU A 348 0.01 15.42 30.49
C LEU A 348 -1.07 16.09 31.33
N ILE A 349 -0.93 16.11 32.66
CA ILE A 349 -1.86 16.83 33.56
C ILE A 349 -1.79 18.34 33.29
N SER A 350 -0.58 18.90 33.16
CA SER A 350 -0.41 20.33 32.81
C SER A 350 -1.11 20.69 31.50
N LEU A 351 -1.01 19.83 30.47
CA LEU A 351 -1.73 20.03 29.20
C LEU A 351 -3.25 19.90 29.36
N PHE A 352 -3.71 18.99 30.23
CA PHE A 352 -5.13 18.82 30.50
C PHE A 352 -5.72 20.04 31.23
N ASP A 353 -4.97 20.63 32.15
CA ASP A 353 -5.38 21.82 32.90
C ASP A 353 -5.50 23.07 32.03
N GLU A 354 -4.81 23.13 30.89
CA GLU A 354 -5.01 24.17 29.86
C GLU A 354 -6.38 24.07 29.16
N GLY A 355 -7.12 22.99 29.34
CA GLY A 355 -8.38 22.74 28.65
C GLY A 355 -8.20 22.75 27.13
N TYR A 356 -9.15 23.36 26.40
CA TYR A 356 -9.11 23.37 24.93
C TYR A 356 -8.03 24.25 24.32
N LEU A 357 -7.38 25.09 25.14
CA LEU A 357 -6.25 25.89 24.69
C LEU A 357 -5.03 25.00 24.38
N CYS A 358 -4.92 23.81 24.97
CA CYS A 358 -3.82 22.90 24.64
C CYS A 358 -3.86 22.46 23.16
N LEU A 359 -5.04 22.46 22.52
CA LEU A 359 -5.21 22.17 21.10
C LEU A 359 -4.66 23.29 20.20
N LEU A 360 -4.49 24.51 20.71
CA LEU A 360 -3.82 25.59 19.97
C LEU A 360 -2.32 25.27 19.76
N ARG A 361 -1.74 24.35 20.53
CA ARG A 361 -0.37 23.88 20.29
C ARG A 361 -0.24 22.99 19.05
N CYS A 362 -1.36 22.49 18.50
CA CYS A 362 -1.39 21.78 17.23
C CYS A 362 -1.21 22.78 16.08
N THR A 363 -0.02 22.81 15.48
CA THR A 363 0.33 23.63 14.32
C THR A 363 -0.66 23.49 13.15
N SER A 364 -1.16 22.29 12.86
CA SER A 364 -2.12 22.06 11.77
C SER A 364 -3.51 22.63 12.06
N LEU A 365 -3.86 22.82 13.33
CA LEU A 365 -5.17 23.32 13.76
C LEU A 365 -5.12 24.79 14.21
N TYR A 366 -3.92 25.34 14.51
CA TYR A 366 -3.74 26.64 15.16
C TYR A 366 -4.43 27.81 14.44
N LYS A 367 -4.17 28.00 13.13
CA LYS A 367 -4.71 29.12 12.33
C LYS A 367 -6.24 29.21 12.42
N THR A 368 -6.86 28.07 12.64
CA THR A 368 -8.30 27.91 12.55
C THR A 368 -8.94 27.86 13.93
N LEU A 369 -8.34 27.12 14.87
CA LEU A 369 -8.77 27.11 16.27
C LEU A 369 -8.64 28.49 16.92
N SER A 370 -7.60 29.26 16.60
CA SER A 370 -7.47 30.64 17.09
C SER A 370 -8.68 31.51 16.70
N LYS A 371 -9.25 31.33 15.50
CA LYS A 371 -10.48 32.02 15.08
C LYS A 371 -11.72 31.52 15.81
N VAL A 372 -11.83 30.20 16.03
CA VAL A 372 -12.95 29.59 16.78
C VAL A 372 -12.97 30.11 18.21
N VAL A 373 -11.80 30.18 18.85
CA VAL A 373 -11.64 30.66 20.23
C VAL A 373 -11.90 32.17 20.31
N ALA A 374 -11.43 32.95 19.34
CA ALA A 374 -11.64 34.40 19.33
C ALA A 374 -13.09 34.81 19.01
N TYR A 375 -13.80 34.02 18.19
CA TYR A 375 -15.16 34.36 17.73
C TYR A 375 -16.11 33.14 17.67
N PRO A 376 -16.49 32.54 18.82
CA PRO A 376 -17.30 31.31 18.86
C PRO A 376 -18.66 31.43 18.15
N SER A 377 -19.29 32.61 18.21
CA SER A 377 -20.59 32.90 17.58
C SER A 377 -20.53 33.05 16.05
N LEU A 378 -19.33 33.24 15.48
CA LEU A 378 -19.12 33.39 14.03
C LEU A 378 -18.68 32.09 13.35
N VAL A 379 -18.51 30.99 14.10
CA VAL A 379 -18.06 29.69 13.60
C VAL A 379 -18.90 29.16 12.41
N HIS A 380 -20.19 29.51 12.35
CA HIS A 380 -21.04 29.14 11.22
C HIS A 380 -20.77 29.91 9.92
N ARG A 381 -20.09 31.07 10.01
CA ARG A 381 -19.72 31.93 8.88
C ARG A 381 -18.28 31.74 8.41
N ILE A 382 -17.46 31.04 9.19
CA ILE A 382 -16.10 30.68 8.78
C ILE A 382 -16.23 29.47 7.84
N SER A 383 -16.63 29.73 6.59
CA SER A 383 -16.42 28.76 5.52
C SER A 383 -14.92 28.72 5.24
N THR A 384 -14.37 27.51 5.12
CA THR A 384 -13.15 27.31 4.35
C THR A 384 -13.43 27.78 2.92
N ASN A 385 -12.49 28.48 2.27
CA ASN A 385 -12.68 29.02 0.92
C ASN A 385 -13.14 27.90 -0.03
N GLU A 386 -14.07 28.18 -0.93
CA GLU A 386 -14.55 27.20 -1.93
C GLU A 386 -13.39 26.61 -2.77
N ASP A 387 -12.34 27.40 -3.00
CA ASP A 387 -11.10 26.99 -3.67
C ASP A 387 -10.37 25.84 -2.94
N ASP A 388 -10.42 25.80 -1.60
CA ASP A 388 -9.80 24.73 -0.82
C ASP A 388 -10.56 23.41 -1.00
N TYR A 389 -11.90 23.46 -1.13
CA TYR A 389 -12.74 22.26 -1.28
C TYR A 389 -12.61 21.61 -2.66
N VAL A 390 -12.52 22.43 -3.72
CA VAL A 390 -12.26 21.95 -5.09
C VAL A 390 -10.88 21.28 -5.17
N SER A 391 -9.88 21.83 -4.48
CA SER A 391 -8.55 21.24 -4.41
C SER A 391 -8.54 19.90 -3.66
N LEU A 392 -9.16 19.82 -2.48
CA LEU A 392 -9.18 18.60 -1.66
C LEU A 392 -9.90 17.45 -2.37
N GLY A 393 -11.10 17.69 -2.92
CA GLY A 393 -11.85 16.67 -3.65
C GLY A 393 -11.10 16.16 -4.89
N THR A 394 -10.41 17.05 -5.61
CA THR A 394 -9.57 16.69 -6.76
C THR A 394 -8.44 15.76 -6.36
N ILE A 395 -7.69 16.11 -5.31
CA ILE A 395 -6.56 15.31 -4.81
C ILE A 395 -7.02 13.90 -4.43
N GLU A 396 -8.17 13.80 -3.76
CA GLU A 396 -8.74 12.52 -3.33
C GLU A 396 -9.10 11.61 -4.50
N MET A 397 -9.76 12.16 -5.52
CA MET A 397 -10.09 11.39 -6.72
C MET A 397 -8.84 10.99 -7.51
N TYR A 398 -7.83 11.87 -7.58
CA TYR A 398 -6.54 11.55 -8.19
C TYR A 398 -5.84 10.40 -7.46
N ARG A 399 -5.76 10.45 -6.12
CA ARG A 399 -5.16 9.40 -5.29
C ARG A 399 -5.91 8.08 -5.39
N LEU A 400 -7.24 8.13 -5.41
CA LEU A 400 -8.06 6.94 -5.62
C LEU A 400 -7.77 6.32 -6.99
N PHE A 401 -7.70 7.15 -8.05
CA PHE A 401 -7.29 6.69 -9.37
C PHE A 401 -5.89 6.06 -9.34
N MET A 402 -4.95 6.63 -8.59
CA MET A 402 -3.58 6.10 -8.42
C MET A 402 -3.54 4.74 -7.70
N ILE A 403 -4.25 4.59 -6.58
CA ILE A 403 -4.36 3.31 -5.86
C ILE A 403 -4.94 2.25 -6.79
N VAL A 404 -6.07 2.55 -7.44
CA VAL A 404 -6.66 1.61 -8.39
C VAL A 404 -5.75 1.41 -9.59
N THR A 405 -4.90 2.37 -9.96
CA THR A 405 -3.88 2.26 -11.04
C THR A 405 -2.76 1.27 -10.69
N SER A 406 -2.22 1.37 -9.48
CA SER A 406 -1.21 0.44 -8.96
C SER A 406 -1.68 -1.02 -8.97
N ILE A 407 -2.98 -1.26 -8.78
CA ILE A 407 -3.59 -2.60 -8.81
C ILE A 407 -3.40 -3.28 -10.19
N SER A 408 -3.64 -2.62 -11.33
CA SER A 408 -3.42 -3.26 -12.64
C SER A 408 -1.95 -3.35 -13.03
N GLU A 409 -1.10 -2.47 -12.51
CA GLU A 409 0.34 -2.64 -12.70
C GLU A 409 0.82 -3.86 -11.91
N ALA A 410 0.22 -4.10 -10.75
CA ALA A 410 0.41 -5.31 -9.97
C ALA A 410 -0.20 -6.59 -10.60
N CYS A 411 -0.91 -6.50 -11.73
CA CYS A 411 -1.26 -7.66 -12.59
C CYS A 411 -0.02 -8.23 -13.30
N PHE A 412 1.06 -8.53 -12.56
CA PHE A 412 2.30 -9.14 -13.07
C PHE A 412 2.10 -10.57 -13.60
N ASN A 413 0.90 -11.14 -13.42
CA ASN A 413 0.61 -12.50 -13.81
C ASN A 413 -0.46 -12.50 -14.89
N GLU A 414 -0.27 -13.39 -15.87
CA GLU A 414 -1.25 -13.89 -16.86
C GLU A 414 -2.57 -14.41 -16.24
N ASN A 415 -2.85 -14.10 -14.97
CA ASN A 415 -4.01 -14.49 -14.22
C ASN A 415 -5.23 -13.64 -14.61
N VAL A 416 -5.84 -14.03 -15.73
CA VAL A 416 -7.12 -13.52 -16.23
C VAL A 416 -8.19 -13.47 -15.13
N GLU A 417 -8.19 -14.42 -14.19
CA GLU A 417 -9.14 -14.46 -13.07
C GLU A 417 -8.94 -13.27 -12.12
N ALA A 418 -7.69 -12.94 -11.78
CA ALA A 418 -7.40 -11.78 -10.94
C ALA A 418 -7.79 -10.46 -11.61
N MET A 419 -7.58 -10.34 -12.93
CA MET A 419 -8.05 -9.17 -13.69
C MET A 419 -9.58 -9.06 -13.70
N MET A 420 -10.29 -10.18 -13.84
CA MET A 420 -11.77 -10.20 -13.76
C MET A 420 -12.28 -9.79 -12.38
N ILE A 421 -11.68 -10.31 -11.31
CA ILE A 421 -12.01 -9.94 -9.93
C ILE A 421 -11.78 -8.44 -9.71
N THR A 422 -10.67 -7.91 -10.25
CA THR A 422 -10.39 -6.46 -10.21
C THR A 422 -11.53 -5.66 -10.84
N ILE A 423 -11.99 -6.06 -12.03
CA ILE A 423 -13.06 -5.37 -12.75
C ILE A 423 -14.35 -5.40 -11.93
N LEU A 424 -14.74 -6.57 -11.41
CA LEU A 424 -15.97 -6.75 -10.63
C LEU A 424 -15.95 -5.92 -9.34
N ASN A 425 -14.86 -6.00 -8.60
CA ASN A 425 -14.73 -5.27 -7.33
C ASN A 425 -14.60 -3.76 -7.56
N THR A 426 -13.89 -3.32 -8.61
CA THR A 426 -13.81 -1.89 -8.99
C THR A 426 -15.19 -1.36 -9.40
N ALA A 427 -15.99 -2.17 -10.10
CA ALA A 427 -17.36 -1.81 -10.48
C ALA A 427 -18.33 -1.78 -9.29
N SER A 428 -17.97 -2.42 -8.17
CA SER A 428 -18.75 -2.45 -6.94
C SER A 428 -18.47 -1.26 -6.01
N LEU A 429 -17.49 -0.41 -6.34
CA LEU A 429 -17.25 0.83 -5.60
C LEU A 429 -18.45 1.77 -5.74
N GLU A 430 -18.91 2.32 -4.63
CA GLU A 430 -20.02 3.28 -4.60
C GLU A 430 -19.51 4.69 -4.91
N PRO A 431 -19.75 5.27 -6.10
CA PRO A 431 -19.24 6.59 -6.44
C PRO A 431 -19.96 7.68 -5.64
N THR A 432 -19.20 8.63 -5.08
CA THR A 432 -19.78 9.78 -4.35
C THR A 432 -19.99 11.01 -5.23
N SER A 433 -19.47 10.99 -6.47
CA SER A 433 -19.62 12.06 -7.45
C SER A 433 -19.63 11.50 -8.89
N ASN A 434 -20.15 12.28 -9.84
CA ASN A 434 -20.11 11.92 -11.26
C ASN A 434 -18.66 11.84 -11.78
N GLU A 435 -17.77 12.73 -11.31
CA GLU A 435 -16.34 12.70 -11.67
C GLU A 435 -15.66 11.42 -11.18
N MET A 436 -16.01 10.94 -9.98
CA MET A 436 -15.52 9.66 -9.46
C MET A 436 -16.06 8.48 -10.26
N LEU A 437 -17.33 8.49 -10.63
CA LEU A 437 -17.89 7.47 -11.51
C LEU A 437 -17.14 7.44 -12.86
N SER A 438 -16.80 8.61 -13.41
CA SER A 438 -15.96 8.70 -14.61
C SER A 438 -14.57 8.09 -14.37
N ALA A 439 -13.90 8.38 -13.24
CA ALA A 439 -12.59 7.79 -12.90
C ALA A 439 -12.65 6.26 -12.76
N ILE A 440 -13.68 5.73 -12.08
CA ILE A 440 -13.93 4.28 -11.93
C ILE A 440 -14.14 3.63 -13.31
N LYS A 441 -15.02 4.19 -14.14
CA LYS A 441 -15.27 3.71 -15.52
C LYS A 441 -14.01 3.75 -16.36
N LEU A 442 -13.27 4.86 -16.29
CA LEU A 442 -12.01 5.05 -16.99
C LEU A 442 -11.03 3.94 -16.64
N ARG A 443 -11.02 3.54 -15.37
CA ARG A 443 -10.12 2.53 -14.86
C ARG A 443 -10.54 1.11 -15.23
N ILE A 444 -11.82 0.78 -15.11
CA ILE A 444 -12.37 -0.49 -15.62
C ILE A 444 -12.01 -0.66 -17.09
N ASN A 445 -12.11 0.41 -17.90
CA ASN A 445 -11.69 0.38 -19.30
C ASN A 445 -10.19 0.07 -19.45
N ILE A 446 -9.29 0.67 -18.66
CA ILE A 446 -7.85 0.36 -18.72
C ILE A 446 -7.57 -1.12 -18.43
N VAL A 447 -8.21 -1.69 -17.40
CA VAL A 447 -8.03 -3.11 -17.04
C VAL A 447 -8.61 -4.02 -18.12
N LEU A 448 -9.77 -3.68 -18.67
CA LEU A 448 -10.37 -4.40 -19.80
C LEU A 448 -9.46 -4.37 -21.03
N GLU A 449 -8.90 -3.22 -21.38
CA GLU A 449 -7.95 -3.09 -22.48
C GLU A 449 -6.67 -3.91 -22.24
N ARG A 450 -6.15 -3.94 -21.00
CA ARG A 450 -4.98 -4.77 -20.64
C ARG A 450 -5.30 -6.25 -20.79
N LEU A 451 -6.45 -6.69 -20.26
CA LEU A 451 -6.95 -8.05 -20.42
C LEU A 451 -7.03 -8.41 -21.90
N VAL A 452 -7.53 -7.52 -22.75
CA VAL A 452 -7.53 -7.72 -24.21
C VAL A 452 -6.13 -7.91 -24.76
N THR A 453 -5.16 -7.07 -24.40
CA THR A 453 -3.78 -7.20 -24.91
C THR A 453 -3.13 -8.53 -24.51
N VAL A 454 -3.33 -8.97 -23.26
CA VAL A 454 -2.87 -10.27 -22.78
C VAL A 454 -3.51 -11.40 -23.57
N LEU A 455 -4.83 -11.34 -23.81
CA LEU A 455 -5.53 -12.34 -24.63
C LEU A 455 -5.05 -12.39 -26.08
N LEU A 456 -4.74 -11.24 -26.69
CA LEU A 456 -4.19 -11.17 -28.04
C LEU A 456 -2.78 -11.76 -28.12
N SER A 457 -1.96 -11.61 -27.07
CA SER A 457 -0.63 -12.22 -27.01
C SER A 457 -0.67 -13.76 -26.96
N PHE A 458 -1.77 -14.35 -26.47
CA PHE A 458 -1.98 -15.80 -26.48
C PHE A 458 -2.53 -16.38 -27.78
N HIS A 459 -3.01 -15.55 -28.71
CA HIS A 459 -3.43 -16.02 -30.04
C HIS A 459 -2.20 -16.47 -30.83
N GLY A 460 -1.87 -17.77 -30.74
CA GLY A 460 -0.75 -18.40 -31.43
C GLY A 460 0.07 -19.39 -30.58
N ILE A 461 -0.12 -19.42 -29.25
CA ILE A 461 0.66 -20.28 -28.34
C ILE A 461 -0.28 -21.27 -27.62
N PRO A 462 -0.27 -22.57 -27.97
CA PRO A 462 -1.20 -23.57 -27.43
C PRO A 462 -1.08 -23.84 -25.92
N HIS A 463 0.02 -23.46 -25.29
CA HIS A 463 0.41 -23.94 -23.94
C HIS A 463 0.17 -22.96 -22.78
N GLN A 464 -0.33 -21.74 -23.03
CA GLN A 464 -0.62 -20.73 -21.99
C GLN A 464 -2.11 -20.33 -21.93
N ILE A 465 -3.00 -21.23 -22.37
CA ILE A 465 -4.43 -20.95 -22.43
C ILE A 465 -5.09 -21.15 -21.05
N PRO A 466 -6.10 -20.34 -20.65
CA PRO A 466 -6.86 -20.58 -19.42
C PRO A 466 -7.29 -22.04 -19.28
N SER A 467 -7.11 -22.60 -18.08
CA SER A 467 -7.47 -23.99 -17.75
C SER A 467 -8.97 -24.30 -17.95
N SER A 468 -9.81 -23.27 -17.97
CA SER A 468 -11.26 -23.38 -18.15
C SER A 468 -11.70 -23.34 -19.62
N ASN A 469 -12.37 -24.39 -20.07
CA ASN A 469 -13.02 -24.47 -21.39
C ASN A 469 -14.09 -23.39 -21.60
N ARG A 470 -14.73 -22.90 -20.52
CA ARG A 470 -15.72 -21.82 -20.58
C ARG A 470 -15.07 -20.48 -20.90
N LEU A 471 -13.89 -20.22 -20.32
CA LEU A 471 -13.09 -19.04 -20.61
C LEU A 471 -12.58 -19.09 -22.05
N LYS A 472 -12.03 -20.23 -22.51
CA LYS A 472 -11.65 -20.44 -23.92
C LYS A 472 -12.77 -20.05 -24.89
N TYR A 473 -13.98 -20.58 -24.68
CA TYR A 473 -15.12 -20.31 -25.56
C TYR A 473 -15.55 -18.83 -25.54
N PHE A 474 -15.64 -18.22 -24.35
CA PHE A 474 -15.98 -16.80 -24.22
C PHE A 474 -14.98 -15.90 -24.97
N PHE A 475 -13.68 -16.22 -24.90
CA PHE A 475 -12.63 -15.43 -25.54
C PHE A 475 -12.60 -15.61 -27.06
N THR A 476 -12.67 -16.84 -27.56
CA THR A 476 -12.74 -17.10 -29.01
C THR A 476 -13.95 -16.43 -29.65
N LYS A 477 -15.12 -16.47 -28.96
CA LYS A 477 -16.37 -15.85 -29.44
C LYS A 477 -16.32 -14.32 -29.50
N ASN A 478 -15.62 -13.67 -28.57
CA ASN A 478 -15.60 -12.21 -28.46
C ASN A 478 -14.36 -11.54 -29.10
N SER A 479 -13.38 -12.32 -29.55
CA SER A 479 -12.12 -11.87 -30.17
C SER A 479 -12.27 -10.74 -31.20
N LYS A 480 -13.25 -10.82 -32.10
CA LYS A 480 -13.51 -9.77 -33.13
C LYS A 480 -14.05 -8.46 -32.54
N THR A 481 -14.94 -8.54 -31.55
CA THR A 481 -15.45 -7.35 -30.85
C THR A 481 -14.36 -6.70 -30.01
N ILE A 482 -13.52 -7.54 -29.41
CA ILE A 482 -12.34 -7.18 -28.65
C ILE A 482 -11.32 -6.44 -29.53
N LEU A 483 -10.99 -6.98 -30.71
CA LEU A 483 -10.11 -6.35 -31.70
C LEU A 483 -10.65 -4.99 -32.17
N ARG A 484 -11.96 -4.83 -32.33
CA ARG A 484 -12.56 -3.52 -32.72
C ARG A 484 -12.37 -2.43 -31.65
N ARG A 485 -12.22 -2.81 -30.38
CA ARG A 485 -11.97 -1.86 -29.27
C ARG A 485 -10.50 -1.45 -29.13
N THR A 486 -9.57 -2.06 -29.86
CA THR A 486 -8.13 -1.70 -29.84
C THR A 486 -7.86 -0.25 -30.28
N LYS A 487 -8.66 0.28 -31.22
CA LYS A 487 -8.55 1.66 -31.69
C LYS A 487 -8.81 2.71 -30.60
N THR A 488 -9.57 2.35 -29.57
CA THR A 488 -9.87 3.24 -28.44
C THR A 488 -8.90 3.09 -27.28
N PHE A 489 -7.87 2.24 -27.41
CA PHE A 489 -6.93 1.97 -26.32
C PHE A 489 -6.27 3.24 -25.80
N LYS A 490 -6.11 3.26 -24.47
CA LYS A 490 -5.32 4.26 -23.77
C LYS A 490 -3.83 3.97 -23.91
N PHE A 491 -3.04 4.98 -23.56
CA PHE A 491 -1.60 5.06 -23.81
C PHE A 491 -0.85 3.74 -23.54
N GLN A 492 -0.89 3.22 -22.30
CA GLN A 492 -0.14 2.01 -21.93
C GLN A 492 -0.54 0.77 -22.74
N ASN A 493 -1.83 0.60 -23.01
CA ASN A 493 -2.34 -0.54 -23.76
C ASN A 493 -2.07 -0.43 -25.26
N LYS A 494 -1.91 0.80 -25.79
CA LYS A 494 -1.43 1.02 -27.15
C LYS A 494 0.03 0.58 -27.32
N VAL A 495 0.89 0.77 -26.33
CA VAL A 495 2.26 0.24 -26.36
C VAL A 495 2.23 -1.28 -26.50
N ASN A 496 1.45 -1.97 -25.67
CA ASN A 496 1.28 -3.43 -25.76
C ASN A 496 0.71 -3.88 -27.12
N TYR A 497 -0.27 -3.14 -27.66
CA TYR A 497 -0.82 -3.43 -28.98
C TYR A 497 0.22 -3.24 -30.09
N ALA A 498 1.10 -2.22 -29.99
CA ALA A 498 2.20 -2.04 -30.93
C ALA A 498 3.15 -3.26 -30.92
N VAL A 499 3.49 -3.80 -29.74
CA VAL A 499 4.33 -5.01 -29.65
C VAL A 499 3.64 -6.23 -30.28
N ILE A 500 2.33 -6.38 -30.06
CA ILE A 500 1.54 -7.46 -30.68
C ILE A 500 1.48 -7.30 -32.21
N SER A 501 1.30 -6.08 -32.71
CA SER A 501 1.33 -5.79 -34.15
C SER A 501 2.69 -6.13 -34.76
N TYR A 502 3.80 -5.79 -34.11
CA TYR A 502 5.15 -6.21 -34.54
C TYR A 502 5.27 -7.74 -34.65
N LYS A 503 4.86 -8.47 -33.61
CA LYS A 503 4.90 -9.94 -33.59
C LYS A 503 4.10 -10.58 -34.71
N ASN A 504 2.94 -10.02 -35.03
CA ASN A 504 2.08 -10.53 -36.07
C ASN A 504 2.53 -10.10 -37.48
N GLY A 505 3.64 -9.36 -37.61
CA GLY A 505 4.14 -8.86 -38.89
C GLY A 505 3.41 -7.62 -39.41
N ASN A 506 2.54 -7.01 -38.60
CA ASN A 506 1.79 -5.79 -38.95
C ASN A 506 2.63 -4.52 -38.73
N TYR A 507 3.76 -4.42 -39.43
CA TYR A 507 4.76 -3.37 -39.23
C TYR A 507 4.23 -1.94 -39.48
N LEU A 508 3.40 -1.75 -40.51
CA LEU A 508 2.76 -0.45 -40.77
C LEU A 508 1.82 -0.02 -39.64
N GLU A 509 1.13 -0.97 -39.03
CA GLU A 509 0.22 -0.72 -37.92
C GLU A 509 1.00 -0.25 -36.68
N LEU A 510 2.14 -0.90 -36.38
CA LEU A 510 3.05 -0.44 -35.33
C LEU A 510 3.47 1.01 -35.54
N ILE A 511 3.94 1.38 -36.74
CA ILE A 511 4.39 2.75 -37.03
C ILE A 511 3.26 3.76 -36.79
N GLN A 512 2.04 3.45 -37.24
CA GLN A 512 0.87 4.31 -37.02
C GLN A 512 0.54 4.45 -35.53
N ILE A 513 0.60 3.35 -34.77
CA ILE A 513 0.35 3.37 -33.32
C ILE A 513 1.41 4.23 -32.62
N VAL A 514 2.69 4.01 -32.89
CA VAL A 514 3.78 4.76 -32.23
C VAL A 514 3.72 6.25 -32.58
N LYS A 515 3.42 6.60 -33.84
CA LYS A 515 3.22 8.00 -34.25
C LYS A 515 2.08 8.66 -33.48
N HIS A 516 0.95 7.97 -33.36
CA HIS A 516 -0.21 8.44 -32.60
C HIS A 516 0.10 8.60 -31.10
N ILE A 517 0.93 7.71 -30.56
CA ILE A 517 1.42 7.80 -29.18
C ILE A 517 2.31 9.03 -29.02
N LYS A 518 3.37 9.19 -29.83
CA LYS A 518 4.29 10.34 -29.77
C LYS A 518 3.57 11.69 -29.93
N GLN A 519 2.58 11.79 -30.82
CA GLN A 519 1.76 13.01 -30.95
C GLN A 519 0.98 13.35 -29.67
N ARG A 520 0.51 12.34 -28.94
CA ARG A 520 -0.16 12.55 -27.64
C ARG A 520 0.79 12.96 -26.52
N LEU A 521 2.06 12.55 -26.59
CA LEU A 521 3.09 12.94 -25.62
C LEU A 521 3.41 14.44 -25.66
N GLN A 522 3.16 15.09 -26.79
CA GLN A 522 3.39 16.53 -26.99
C GLN A 522 2.26 17.42 -26.46
N TRP A 523 1.26 16.86 -25.78
CA TRP A 523 0.12 17.62 -25.28
C TRP A 523 0.49 18.38 -24.00
N GLU A 524 0.06 19.64 -23.86
CA GLU A 524 0.47 20.55 -22.77
C GLU A 524 0.06 20.06 -21.37
N TYR A 525 -0.98 19.22 -21.27
CA TYR A 525 -1.50 18.67 -20.02
C TYR A 525 -1.11 17.19 -19.81
N TYR A 526 0.09 16.84 -20.27
CA TYR A 526 0.67 15.52 -20.15
C TYR A 526 1.44 15.37 -18.82
N MET A 527 1.23 14.26 -18.08
CA MET A 527 1.82 14.06 -16.75
C MET A 527 2.47 12.68 -16.62
N TYR A 528 3.76 12.67 -16.27
CA TYR A 528 4.51 11.48 -15.87
C TYR A 528 4.24 11.12 -14.40
N MET A 529 3.96 9.86 -14.13
CA MET A 529 3.55 9.39 -12.81
C MET A 529 4.55 9.68 -11.68
N ALA A 530 5.87 9.64 -11.92
CA ALA A 530 6.86 9.92 -10.87
C ALA A 530 6.94 11.42 -10.52
N HIS A 531 6.46 12.29 -11.41
CA HIS A 531 6.46 13.75 -11.29
C HIS A 531 5.06 14.34 -11.06
N GLY A 532 4.03 13.50 -11.04
CA GLY A 532 2.64 13.90 -10.83
C GLY A 532 2.40 14.30 -9.38
N ASP A 533 2.81 15.50 -9.01
CA ASP A 533 2.43 16.06 -7.71
C ASP A 533 0.94 16.41 -7.74
N ALA A 534 0.28 16.19 -6.61
CA ALA A 534 -1.12 16.55 -6.42
C ALA A 534 -1.34 18.05 -6.71
N ASP A 535 -0.32 18.87 -6.48
CA ASP A 535 -0.28 20.31 -6.75
C ASP A 535 -0.45 20.66 -8.25
N VAL A 536 0.14 19.87 -9.16
CA VAL A 536 -0.01 20.08 -10.61
C VAL A 536 -1.43 19.79 -11.06
N VAL A 537 -2.05 18.74 -10.51
CA VAL A 537 -3.46 18.41 -10.79
C VAL A 537 -4.37 19.54 -10.29
N ILE A 538 -4.09 20.11 -9.12
CA ILE A 538 -4.85 21.26 -8.58
C ILE A 538 -4.69 22.47 -9.50
N GLU A 539 -3.47 22.75 -9.97
CA GLU A 539 -3.21 23.88 -10.86
C GLU A 539 -4.02 23.78 -12.15
N TRP A 540 -4.01 22.63 -12.81
CA TRP A 540 -4.83 22.39 -14.01
C TRP A 540 -6.33 22.49 -13.74
N ARG A 541 -6.79 22.09 -12.55
CA ARG A 541 -8.18 22.31 -12.13
C ARG A 541 -8.50 23.79 -11.97
N ARG A 542 -7.59 24.58 -11.41
CA ARG A 542 -7.75 26.05 -11.30
C ARG A 542 -7.77 26.72 -12.66
N GLN A 543 -7.11 26.14 -13.66
CA GLN A 543 -7.18 26.56 -15.06
C GLN A 543 -8.47 26.10 -15.78
N GLY A 544 -9.40 25.44 -15.08
CA GLY A 544 -10.72 25.05 -15.60
C GLY A 544 -10.77 23.67 -16.27
N ILE A 545 -9.72 22.86 -16.17
CA ILE A 545 -9.65 21.57 -16.85
C ILE A 545 -10.47 20.52 -16.08
N PRO A 546 -11.37 19.77 -16.74
CA PRO A 546 -12.10 18.69 -16.08
C PRO A 546 -11.16 17.58 -15.58
N LEU A 547 -11.39 17.05 -14.36
CA LEU A 547 -10.58 15.97 -13.82
C LEU A 547 -10.54 14.74 -14.73
N GLU A 548 -11.67 14.41 -15.37
CA GLU A 548 -11.72 13.30 -16.33
C GLU A 548 -10.74 13.50 -17.51
N ALA A 549 -10.55 14.74 -17.97
CA ALA A 549 -9.59 15.06 -19.01
C ALA A 549 -8.14 14.90 -18.51
N ILE A 550 -7.85 15.29 -17.26
CA ILE A 550 -6.55 15.08 -16.63
C ILE A 550 -6.24 13.57 -16.51
N LEU A 551 -7.15 12.81 -15.89
CA LEU A 551 -6.99 11.36 -15.69
C LEU A 551 -6.91 10.57 -17.00
N LYS A 552 -7.48 11.10 -18.10
CA LYS A 552 -7.37 10.48 -19.44
C LYS A 552 -5.96 10.53 -20.01
N ASN A 553 -5.17 11.52 -19.63
CA ASN A 553 -3.86 11.82 -20.21
C ASN A 553 -2.69 11.52 -19.25
N PHE A 554 -2.98 10.92 -18.11
CA PHE A 554 -1.97 10.42 -17.18
C PHE A 554 -1.22 9.23 -17.78
N VAL A 555 0.12 9.23 -17.70
CA VAL A 555 0.97 8.15 -18.20
C VAL A 555 1.93 7.65 -17.13
N ILE A 556 2.07 6.33 -17.10
CA ILE A 556 3.11 5.64 -16.33
C ILE A 556 4.42 5.85 -17.08
N GLU A 557 5.37 6.51 -16.44
CA GLU A 557 6.67 6.87 -17.03
C GLU A 557 7.45 5.64 -17.54
N ALA A 558 7.37 4.55 -16.78
CA ALA A 558 7.93 3.26 -17.15
C ALA A 558 6.90 2.35 -17.85
N TYR A 559 7.18 2.01 -19.11
CA TYR A 559 6.61 0.82 -19.71
C TYR A 559 7.12 -0.43 -19.00
N LYS A 560 6.16 -1.23 -18.54
CA LYS A 560 6.44 -2.46 -17.83
C LYS A 560 6.42 -3.63 -18.82
N TYR A 561 7.61 -3.99 -19.27
CA TYR A 561 7.81 -5.05 -20.24
C TYR A 561 7.62 -6.43 -19.59
N GLU A 562 6.79 -7.26 -20.21
CA GLU A 562 6.54 -8.63 -19.78
C GLU A 562 7.19 -9.62 -20.74
N PRO A 563 8.02 -10.57 -20.25
CA PRO A 563 8.66 -11.58 -21.11
C PRO A 563 7.67 -12.52 -21.82
N SER A 564 6.43 -12.65 -21.35
CA SER A 564 5.34 -13.35 -22.08
C SER A 564 5.04 -12.70 -23.44
N ILE A 565 5.31 -11.40 -23.57
CA ILE A 565 5.19 -10.62 -24.79
C ILE A 565 6.50 -10.72 -25.64
N SER A 566 7.45 -11.60 -25.26
CA SER A 566 8.70 -12.04 -25.93
C SER A 566 9.18 -11.20 -27.12
N VAL A 567 10.10 -10.30 -26.84
CA VAL A 567 10.95 -9.59 -27.81
C VAL A 567 12.33 -10.18 -27.58
N GLU A 568 12.82 -10.95 -28.54
CA GLU A 568 14.01 -11.80 -28.40
C GLU A 568 15.21 -11.01 -27.85
N ASP A 569 15.38 -9.78 -28.32
CA ASP A 569 16.45 -8.85 -27.96
C ASP A 569 16.46 -8.41 -26.49
N LEU A 570 15.40 -8.63 -25.69
CA LEU A 570 15.33 -8.32 -24.24
C LEU A 570 15.27 -9.58 -23.35
N THR A 571 15.44 -10.77 -23.93
CA THR A 571 15.26 -12.04 -23.20
C THR A 571 16.33 -12.23 -22.14
N LEU A 572 17.57 -11.84 -22.43
CA LEU A 572 18.71 -12.00 -21.54
C LEU A 572 18.52 -11.23 -20.23
N GLU A 573 18.16 -9.95 -20.33
CA GLU A 573 17.95 -9.07 -19.18
C GLU A 573 16.77 -9.57 -18.33
N SER A 574 15.72 -10.04 -19.00
CA SER A 574 14.54 -10.61 -18.34
C SER A 574 14.85 -11.91 -17.59
N ASP A 575 15.63 -12.82 -18.19
CA ASP A 575 16.00 -14.10 -17.59
C ASP A 575 16.97 -13.92 -16.42
N VAL A 576 17.95 -13.02 -16.54
CA VAL A 576 18.86 -12.66 -15.43
C VAL A 576 18.06 -12.12 -14.25
N LYS A 577 17.17 -11.15 -14.49
CA LYS A 577 16.33 -10.59 -13.43
C LYS A 577 15.44 -11.63 -12.78
N LYS A 578 14.87 -12.54 -13.58
CA LYS A 578 14.06 -13.65 -13.09
C LYS A 578 14.87 -14.62 -12.23
N TYR A 579 16.11 -14.90 -12.60
CA TYR A 579 17.01 -15.75 -11.84
C TYR A 579 17.37 -15.14 -10.47
N LEU A 580 17.69 -13.84 -10.45
CA LEU A 580 18.11 -13.14 -9.22
C LEU A 580 16.94 -12.82 -8.27
N HIS A 581 15.78 -12.45 -8.82
CA HIS A 581 14.69 -11.85 -8.04
C HIS A 581 13.36 -12.60 -8.17
N GLY A 582 13.32 -13.73 -8.89
CA GLY A 582 12.09 -14.50 -9.13
C GLY A 582 11.09 -13.82 -10.08
N CYS A 583 11.40 -12.64 -10.62
CA CYS A 583 10.53 -11.87 -11.52
C CYS A 583 11.31 -11.34 -12.73
N GLY A 584 10.89 -11.71 -13.94
CA GLY A 584 11.55 -11.27 -15.19
C GLY A 584 11.02 -9.94 -15.77
N CYS A 585 10.12 -9.23 -15.09
CA CYS A 585 9.55 -7.99 -15.63
C CYS A 585 10.55 -6.83 -15.59
N LEU A 586 10.74 -6.17 -16.73
CA LEU A 586 11.60 -4.98 -16.85
C LEU A 586 10.75 -3.71 -16.77
N GLN A 587 11.27 -2.68 -16.10
CA GLN A 587 10.69 -1.34 -16.12
C GLN A 587 11.53 -0.47 -17.05
N ILE A 588 10.97 -0.06 -18.18
CA ILE A 588 11.67 0.63 -19.26
C ILE A 588 10.98 1.98 -19.50
N PRO A 589 11.68 3.12 -19.56
CA PRO A 589 11.05 4.38 -19.93
C PRO A 589 10.27 4.27 -21.24
N THR A 590 9.02 4.75 -21.26
CA THR A 590 8.11 4.42 -22.37
C THR A 590 8.61 4.95 -23.71
N LEU A 591 9.21 6.14 -23.75
CA LEU A 591 9.80 6.71 -24.96
C LEU A 591 10.99 5.90 -25.48
N VAL A 592 11.83 5.39 -24.56
CA VAL A 592 12.94 4.49 -24.89
C VAL A 592 12.39 3.21 -25.52
N PHE A 593 11.37 2.60 -24.92
CA PHE A 593 10.76 1.38 -25.45
C PHE A 593 10.09 1.58 -26.81
N LEU A 594 9.42 2.71 -27.05
CA LEU A 594 8.80 3.01 -28.35
C LEU A 594 9.83 3.19 -29.45
N ASN A 595 10.94 3.88 -29.18
CA ASN A 595 12.05 4.02 -30.13
C ASN A 595 12.72 2.66 -30.41
N PHE A 596 12.92 1.85 -29.37
CA PHE A 596 13.40 0.47 -29.51
C PHE A 596 12.52 -0.36 -30.45
N MET A 597 11.19 -0.33 -30.25
CA MET A 597 10.24 -1.04 -31.12
C MET A 597 10.26 -0.54 -32.56
N LEU A 598 10.47 0.76 -32.80
CA LEU A 598 10.62 1.30 -34.16
C LEU A 598 11.93 0.84 -34.81
N ILE A 599 13.04 0.79 -34.08
CA ILE A 599 14.32 0.28 -34.60
C ILE A 599 14.19 -1.20 -34.97
N LEU A 600 13.60 -2.03 -34.09
CA LEU A 600 13.33 -3.44 -34.39
C LEU A 600 12.46 -3.60 -35.64
N ASN A 601 11.41 -2.78 -35.75
CA ASN A 601 10.53 -2.77 -36.91
C ASN A 601 11.30 -2.43 -38.21
N SER A 602 12.11 -1.37 -38.19
CA SER A 602 12.91 -0.94 -39.33
C SER A 602 14.00 -1.96 -39.70
N ALA A 603 14.61 -2.63 -38.71
CA ALA A 603 15.54 -3.73 -38.93
C ALA A 603 14.87 -4.92 -39.62
N ARG A 604 13.63 -5.28 -39.24
CA ARG A 604 12.87 -6.37 -39.90
C ARG A 604 12.53 -6.08 -41.36
N VAL A 605 12.35 -4.80 -41.72
CA VAL A 605 12.07 -4.38 -43.11
C VAL A 605 13.31 -3.91 -43.87
N ASN A 606 14.52 -4.03 -43.28
CA ASN A 606 15.81 -3.59 -43.84
C ASN A 606 15.86 -2.08 -44.22
N ASP A 607 15.21 -1.21 -43.45
CA ASP A 607 15.24 0.24 -43.64
C ASP A 607 16.33 0.91 -42.77
N ILE A 608 17.55 0.92 -43.30
CA ILE A 608 18.75 1.41 -42.61
C ILE A 608 18.70 2.92 -42.35
N LEU A 609 18.11 3.70 -43.27
CA LEU A 609 18.03 5.16 -43.12
C LEU A 609 17.16 5.52 -41.92
N THR A 610 15.95 4.95 -41.85
CA THR A 610 15.03 5.16 -40.74
C THR A 610 15.62 4.64 -39.42
N MET A 611 16.35 3.50 -39.43
CA MET A 611 17.04 3.00 -38.24
C MET A 611 18.03 4.02 -37.66
N ASN A 612 18.87 4.64 -38.50
CA ASN A 612 19.87 5.59 -38.06
C ASN A 612 19.25 6.89 -37.53
N GLU A 613 18.16 7.36 -38.15
CA GLU A 613 17.40 8.53 -37.66
C GLU A 613 16.82 8.27 -36.26
N ILE A 614 16.15 7.14 -36.06
CA ILE A 614 15.57 6.78 -34.75
C ILE A 614 16.66 6.54 -33.72
N LEU A 615 17.79 5.92 -34.11
CA LEU A 615 18.94 5.72 -33.21
C LEU A 615 19.50 7.05 -32.71
N HIS A 616 19.57 8.06 -33.58
CA HIS A 616 20.02 9.39 -33.19
C HIS A 616 19.05 10.07 -32.21
N GLU A 617 17.73 9.93 -32.45
CA GLU A 617 16.70 10.40 -31.51
C GLU A 617 16.83 9.72 -30.14
N LEU A 618 16.98 8.38 -30.12
CA LEU A 618 17.14 7.60 -28.89
C LEU A 618 18.43 7.98 -28.15
N LYS A 619 19.54 8.14 -28.86
CA LYS A 619 20.81 8.57 -28.27
C LYS A 619 20.68 9.93 -27.60
N THR A 620 20.03 10.88 -28.27
CA THR A 620 19.80 12.24 -27.74
C THR A 620 18.96 12.17 -26.47
N LEU A 621 17.89 11.38 -26.48
CA LEU A 621 17.01 11.18 -25.32
C LEU A 621 17.79 10.61 -24.12
N VAL A 622 18.56 9.54 -24.29
CA VAL A 622 19.25 8.88 -23.16
C VAL A 622 20.41 9.73 -22.61
N GLN A 623 21.11 10.48 -23.47
CA GLN A 623 22.26 11.30 -23.07
C GLN A 623 21.87 12.59 -22.36
N PHE A 624 20.84 13.29 -22.85
CA PHE A 624 20.55 14.67 -22.45
C PHE A 624 19.25 14.85 -21.66
N ASP A 625 18.51 13.78 -21.35
CA ASP A 625 17.31 13.91 -20.53
C ASP A 625 17.65 14.25 -19.06
N ASP A 626 17.13 15.37 -18.59
CA ASP A 626 17.26 15.88 -17.21
C ASP A 626 16.28 15.18 -16.24
N CYS A 627 16.18 13.86 -16.36
CA CYS A 627 15.25 13.01 -15.59
C CYS A 627 13.77 13.40 -15.75
N TYR A 628 13.39 13.97 -16.89
CA TYR A 628 12.00 14.36 -17.17
C TYR A 628 11.23 13.25 -17.88
N HIS A 629 11.88 12.55 -18.81
CA HIS A 629 11.31 11.41 -19.53
C HIS A 629 11.89 10.07 -19.06
N ILE A 630 13.08 10.10 -18.47
CA ILE A 630 13.81 8.93 -17.97
C ILE A 630 14.07 9.12 -16.47
N PHE A 631 13.18 8.57 -15.65
CA PHE A 631 13.38 8.53 -14.21
C PHE A 631 14.72 7.87 -13.83
N PHE A 632 15.45 8.51 -12.91
CA PHE A 632 16.83 8.12 -12.58
C PHE A 632 16.97 6.66 -12.12
N LEU A 633 15.99 6.10 -11.38
CA LEU A 633 16.03 4.71 -10.91
C LEU A 633 15.95 3.67 -12.03
N ILE A 634 15.50 4.05 -13.22
CA ILE A 634 15.39 3.16 -14.40
C ILE A 634 16.26 3.68 -15.56
N ARG A 635 17.21 4.59 -15.30
CA ARG A 635 18.08 5.13 -16.35
C ARG A 635 19.02 4.07 -16.92
N ALA A 636 19.54 3.18 -16.09
CA ALA A 636 20.45 2.11 -16.49
C ALA A 636 19.88 1.23 -17.63
N ILE A 637 18.58 0.89 -17.61
CA ILE A 637 17.98 0.06 -18.67
C ILE A 637 17.87 0.81 -20.00
N SER A 638 17.88 2.15 -19.96
CA SER A 638 17.85 2.99 -21.16
C SER A 638 19.18 2.95 -21.88
N TRP A 639 20.28 2.93 -21.13
CA TRP A 639 21.62 2.69 -21.66
C TRP A 639 21.77 1.28 -22.23
N GLU A 640 21.26 0.26 -21.54
CA GLU A 640 21.24 -1.11 -22.02
C GLU A 640 20.53 -1.21 -23.38
N ILE A 641 19.31 -0.68 -23.48
CA ILE A 641 18.52 -0.68 -24.71
C ILE A 641 19.19 0.12 -25.84
N LEU A 642 19.79 1.28 -25.53
CA LEU A 642 20.55 2.04 -26.50
C LEU A 642 21.72 1.19 -27.05
N GLY A 643 22.44 0.47 -26.19
CA GLY A 643 23.51 -0.45 -26.60
C GLY A 643 23.01 -1.56 -27.54
N ILE A 644 21.86 -2.15 -27.25
CA ILE A 644 21.21 -3.16 -28.10
C ILE A 644 20.88 -2.57 -29.47
N CYS A 645 20.28 -1.39 -29.50
CA CYS A 645 19.97 -0.69 -30.75
C CYS A 645 21.23 -0.37 -31.57
N GLN A 646 22.31 0.05 -30.92
CA GLN A 646 23.59 0.33 -31.59
C GLN A 646 24.18 -0.94 -32.21
N GLN A 647 24.13 -2.08 -31.51
CA GLN A 647 24.54 -3.37 -32.07
C GLN A 647 23.73 -3.73 -33.33
N LEU A 648 22.41 -3.55 -33.29
CA LEU A 648 21.53 -3.81 -34.45
C LEU A 648 21.86 -2.92 -35.64
N CYS A 649 22.30 -1.68 -35.40
CA CYS A 649 22.74 -0.74 -36.44
C CYS A 649 24.22 -0.93 -36.85
N GLY A 650 24.97 -1.82 -36.20
CA GLY A 650 26.40 -2.06 -36.48
C GLY A 650 27.39 -1.12 -35.78
N ASP A 651 26.94 -0.26 -34.85
CA ASP A 651 27.78 0.64 -34.04
C ASP A 651 28.29 -0.07 -32.78
N LEU A 652 29.28 -0.96 -32.94
CA LEU A 652 29.82 -1.75 -31.83
C LEU A 652 30.54 -0.89 -30.76
N ASN A 653 31.24 0.16 -31.19
CA ASN A 653 31.94 1.07 -30.28
C ASN A 653 30.95 1.88 -29.44
N GLY A 654 29.89 2.40 -30.06
CA GLY A 654 28.83 3.07 -29.34
C GLY A 654 28.11 2.14 -28.38
N ALA A 655 27.84 0.90 -28.80
CA ALA A 655 27.22 -0.11 -27.93
C ALA A 655 28.04 -0.38 -26.67
N TYR A 656 29.36 -0.55 -26.81
CA TYR A 656 30.27 -0.73 -25.67
C TYR A 656 30.16 0.43 -24.67
N GLN A 657 30.19 1.67 -25.16
CA GLN A 657 30.08 2.85 -24.29
C GLN A 657 28.73 2.91 -23.56
N SER A 658 27.64 2.57 -24.25
CA SER A 658 26.31 2.50 -23.64
C SER A 658 26.25 1.43 -22.54
N TYR A 659 26.78 0.23 -22.76
CA TYR A 659 26.82 -0.81 -21.72
C TYR A 659 27.70 -0.42 -20.51
N VAL A 660 28.81 0.28 -20.74
CA VAL A 660 29.64 0.82 -19.65
C VAL A 660 28.85 1.85 -18.84
N ASN A 661 28.12 2.76 -19.49
CA ASN A 661 27.27 3.73 -18.79
C ASN A 661 26.14 3.05 -18.00
N ALA A 662 25.56 1.96 -18.52
CA ALA A 662 24.57 1.17 -17.79
C ALA A 662 25.12 0.61 -16.47
N LEU A 663 26.40 0.20 -16.44
CA LEU A 663 27.08 -0.27 -15.23
C LEU A 663 27.41 0.86 -14.24
N ILE A 664 27.65 2.08 -14.73
CA ILE A 664 27.94 3.26 -13.90
C ILE A 664 26.68 3.74 -13.17
N ASP A 665 25.50 3.63 -13.79
CA ASP A 665 24.21 4.00 -13.16
C ASP A 665 23.74 3.00 -12.06
N GLU A 666 24.62 2.09 -11.59
CA GLU A 666 24.47 1.20 -10.43
C GLU A 666 23.17 0.36 -10.33
N CYS A 667 22.63 -0.13 -11.45
CA CYS A 667 21.50 -1.05 -11.42
C CYS A 667 21.93 -2.51 -11.17
N THR A 668 21.31 -3.18 -10.19
CA THR A 668 21.57 -4.60 -9.87
C THR A 668 20.73 -5.58 -10.68
N ASP A 669 19.58 -5.16 -11.23
CA ASP A 669 18.56 -6.07 -11.78
C ASP A 669 19.01 -6.86 -13.02
N PHE A 670 19.99 -6.35 -13.78
CA PHE A 670 20.45 -6.94 -15.04
C PHE A 670 21.95 -6.75 -15.28
N LYS A 671 22.73 -6.49 -14.21
CA LYS A 671 24.17 -6.23 -14.30
C LYS A 671 24.93 -7.35 -15.00
N GLU A 672 24.57 -8.60 -14.69
CA GLU A 672 25.15 -9.79 -15.29
C GLU A 672 24.83 -9.89 -16.79
N ALA A 673 23.65 -9.44 -17.21
CA ALA A 673 23.28 -9.37 -18.63
C ALA A 673 24.16 -8.35 -19.37
N THR A 674 24.33 -7.15 -18.82
CA THR A 674 25.19 -6.11 -19.38
C THR A 674 26.63 -6.60 -19.53
N VAL A 675 27.19 -7.25 -18.49
CA VAL A 675 28.55 -7.82 -18.54
C VAL A 675 28.67 -8.90 -19.61
N PHE A 676 27.63 -9.74 -19.78
CA PHE A 676 27.61 -10.73 -20.84
C PHE A 676 27.60 -10.08 -22.23
N ARG A 677 26.82 -9.02 -22.44
CA ARG A 677 26.81 -8.27 -23.71
C ARG A 677 28.14 -7.60 -24.04
N ILE A 678 28.83 -7.05 -23.03
CA ILE A 678 30.17 -6.49 -23.23
C ILE A 678 31.16 -7.57 -23.70
N LYS A 679 31.08 -8.78 -23.12
CA LYS A 679 31.96 -9.90 -23.51
C LYS A 679 31.64 -10.46 -24.89
N SER A 680 30.38 -10.34 -25.36
CA SER A 680 29.98 -10.82 -26.68
C SER A 680 30.26 -9.83 -27.81
N LEU A 681 30.56 -8.57 -27.48
CA LEU A 681 31.17 -7.61 -28.40
C LEU A 681 32.59 -8.08 -28.71
N ASN A 682 32.78 -8.78 -29.83
CA ASN A 682 34.11 -9.11 -30.38
C ASN A 682 34.77 -7.83 -30.95
N LEU A 683 35.09 -6.87 -30.09
CA LEU A 683 35.72 -5.59 -30.40
C LEU A 683 37.23 -5.69 -30.56
#